data_AF-A0A1V2AVT3-F1
#
_entry.id   AF-A0A1V2AVT3-F1
#
_cell.length_a   1.000
_cell.length_b   1.000
_cell.length_c   1.000
_cell.angle_alpha   90.00
_cell.angle_beta   90.00
_cell.angle_gamma   90.00
#
_symmetry.space_group_name_H-M   'P 1'
#
loop_
_entity.id
_entity.type
_entity.pdbx_description
1 polymer ?
#
loop_
_entity_poly.entity_id
_entity_poly.type
_entity_poly.pdbx_seq_one_letter_code
_entity_poly.pdbx_strand_id
1 'polypeptide(L)'
;MASKIIGGMTEQFYHTLPDPLDLITTSPTKEAISNFLTQITYKQFPEFILDILVKILNHRKVDITDGQGDEQQDILTMSPSGTRCLIQCKHTQQVNSHYNGTDLDNMVTVCLRKKCKTALFVTNGDLTPQGKKYVTDREYNRLTEDLFPESNVNLEIDYWNDLKIWDLIKDNADILHKWFSGMGQTSGLRRFKFNVFVQKLPYYGFENIELGSNRLIELITSTGKVKSIQDDNLNGKLPSGIEISIKKWFQHTSQIDIHYVLPEKNNDHPYRLFDALAIEVTVQENKYKPELVRDQVIDFLFNGALPSLKNDPGKWWHITASSCKSFIFLFDVGEPREIKLCSAKTYVTINCDQIYGEFEYCSLSKEHFKPTYPQSDEQAIWTHESGVHVYQMFDQKLHPVEVYQNQLRQLNNISSYEHFRFYGAFNVDNALSMRIRSILPNEWVAMLYNKDGIIWGIPSNFSGREIDAIHKKLSNIYINVLEVDDITKNNILKNVSHEMPPADFFYISDMNDLGFPVDLSERLICLISDILVEKMTIEIGIELLKYKYALEHQHGFTHLKEEGEIHSHTSEIPSLLADMLSLRGKVMLDIGVNSKPMKVHIRYRKSILLPSDLLVKQCIEDAMCIIEDLKLLADGKTINDTNYIV
;
A
#
# COMPACT_ATOMS: atom_id res chain seq x y z
N MET A 1 -27.44 -2.26 22.69
CA MET A 1 -28.35 -2.62 21.58
C MET A 1 -28.24 -1.54 20.52
N ALA A 2 -28.09 -1.98 19.28
CA ALA A 2 -27.64 -1.21 18.12
C ALA A 2 -28.54 -0.02 17.74
N SER A 3 -27.94 1.16 17.58
CA SER A 3 -28.48 2.24 16.74
C SER A 3 -27.83 2.10 15.36
N LYS A 4 -28.66 1.73 14.39
CA LYS A 4 -28.30 1.59 12.97
C LYS A 4 -27.70 2.90 12.46
N ILE A 5 -26.38 2.92 12.31
CA ILE A 5 -25.69 3.79 11.38
C ILE A 5 -26.16 3.33 10.00
N ILE A 6 -27.07 4.10 9.37
CA ILE A 6 -27.21 4.02 7.93
C ILE A 6 -25.96 4.71 7.39
N GLY A 7 -24.90 3.92 7.22
CA GLY A 7 -23.72 4.33 6.47
C GLY A 7 -24.16 4.53 5.03
N GLY A 8 -24.27 5.79 4.62
CA GLY A 8 -24.26 6.11 3.21
C GLY A 8 -22.85 5.91 2.69
N MET A 9 -22.49 4.68 2.32
CA MET A 9 -21.44 4.49 1.34
C MET A 9 -22.00 4.92 -0.01
N THR A 10 -21.41 5.95 -0.62
CA THR A 10 -21.36 5.98 -2.08
C THR A 10 -20.36 4.93 -2.51
N GLU A 11 -20.80 3.67 -2.55
CA GLU A 11 -20.18 2.70 -3.45
C GLU A 11 -20.70 3.01 -4.85
N GLN A 12 -19.82 3.53 -5.70
CA GLN A 12 -20.01 3.32 -7.12
C GLN A 12 -19.84 1.83 -7.37
N PHE A 13 -20.97 1.12 -7.40
CA PHE A 13 -21.02 -0.21 -7.98
C PHE A 13 -20.71 -0.08 -9.47
N TYR A 14 -19.44 -0.23 -9.83
CA TYR A 14 -19.15 -0.84 -11.10
C TYR A 14 -19.69 -2.26 -10.97
N HIS A 15 -20.68 -2.60 -11.79
CA HIS A 15 -21.03 -3.99 -11.99
C HIS A 15 -19.73 -4.73 -12.29
N THR A 16 -19.31 -5.60 -11.38
CA THR A 16 -18.41 -6.71 -11.69
C THR A 16 -19.17 -7.55 -12.71
N LEU A 17 -19.02 -7.16 -13.98
CA LEU A 17 -19.08 -8.14 -15.05
C LEU A 17 -18.16 -9.29 -14.62
N PRO A 18 -18.58 -10.55 -14.77
CA PRO A 18 -17.68 -11.68 -14.57
C PRO A 18 -16.37 -11.37 -15.31
N ASP A 19 -15.27 -11.57 -14.59
CA ASP A 19 -13.96 -11.16 -15.03
C ASP A 19 -13.72 -11.66 -16.46
N PRO A 20 -13.53 -10.78 -17.45
CA PRO A 20 -13.16 -11.20 -18.78
C PRO A 20 -11.83 -11.96 -18.78
N LEU A 21 -11.09 -11.96 -17.66
CA LEU A 21 -9.86 -12.74 -17.42
C LEU A 21 -9.98 -14.22 -17.79
N ASP A 22 -11.16 -14.83 -17.75
CA ASP A 22 -11.35 -16.22 -18.20
C ASP A 22 -11.34 -16.39 -19.74
N LEU A 23 -11.26 -15.30 -20.50
CA LEU A 23 -11.36 -15.28 -21.97
C LEU A 23 -10.22 -14.51 -22.67
N ILE A 24 -9.19 -14.05 -21.96
CA ILE A 24 -8.21 -13.10 -22.52
C ILE A 24 -7.18 -13.79 -23.42
N THR A 25 -7.14 -13.37 -24.68
CA THR A 25 -6.12 -13.73 -25.66
C THR A 25 -5.32 -12.48 -26.07
N THR A 26 -4.03 -12.43 -25.75
CA THR A 26 -3.13 -11.32 -26.13
C THR A 26 -2.50 -11.54 -27.51
N SER A 27 -2.28 -10.47 -28.28
CA SER A 27 -1.48 -10.52 -29.51
C SER A 27 0.02 -10.21 -29.24
N PRO A 28 0.95 -10.99 -29.81
CA PRO A 28 2.39 -10.85 -29.64
C PRO A 28 2.97 -9.67 -30.44
N THR A 29 4.08 -9.06 -29.97
CA THR A 29 4.91 -8.15 -30.80
C THR A 29 5.67 -8.95 -31.87
N LYS A 30 6.19 -8.27 -32.90
CA LYS A 30 7.01 -8.90 -33.96
C LYS A 30 8.16 -9.75 -33.40
N GLU A 31 8.84 -9.27 -32.35
CA GLU A 31 9.91 -9.98 -31.65
C GLU A 31 9.41 -11.20 -30.87
N ALA A 32 8.18 -11.14 -30.36
CA ALA A 32 7.56 -12.25 -29.64
C ALA A 32 7.22 -13.43 -30.56
N ILE A 33 7.14 -13.25 -31.88
CA ILE A 33 6.99 -14.35 -32.83
C ILE A 33 8.25 -15.15 -32.99
N SER A 34 9.41 -14.51 -33.18
CA SER A 34 10.68 -15.26 -33.27
C SER A 34 10.94 -16.03 -31.97
N ASN A 35 10.53 -15.47 -30.82
CA ASN A 35 10.57 -16.17 -29.53
C ASN A 35 9.54 -17.30 -29.41
N PHE A 36 8.33 -17.13 -29.93
CA PHE A 36 7.31 -18.20 -29.96
C PHE A 36 7.75 -19.35 -30.87
N LEU A 37 8.16 -19.02 -32.09
CA LEU A 37 8.56 -20.00 -33.09
C LEU A 37 9.77 -20.81 -32.64
N THR A 38 10.66 -20.27 -31.79
CA THR A 38 11.76 -21.04 -31.21
C THR A 38 11.34 -21.95 -30.05
N GLN A 39 10.19 -21.67 -29.41
CA GLN A 39 9.67 -22.45 -28.27
C GLN A 39 8.72 -23.58 -28.67
N ILE A 40 8.01 -23.46 -29.78
CA ILE A 40 7.19 -24.55 -30.30
C ILE A 40 8.05 -25.73 -30.74
N THR A 41 7.50 -26.93 -30.63
CA THR A 41 8.22 -28.15 -31.01
C THR A 41 8.26 -28.35 -32.53
N TYR A 42 9.23 -29.14 -33.02
CA TYR A 42 9.34 -29.52 -34.43
C TYR A 42 8.02 -30.07 -35.01
N LYS A 43 7.21 -30.78 -34.20
CA LYS A 43 5.91 -31.32 -34.62
C LYS A 43 4.80 -30.28 -34.70
N GLN A 44 4.83 -29.27 -33.83
CA GLN A 44 3.82 -28.22 -33.78
C GLN A 44 4.03 -27.17 -34.89
N PHE A 45 5.25 -27.04 -35.42
CA PHE A 45 5.55 -26.06 -36.45
C PHE A 45 4.79 -26.32 -37.78
N PRO A 46 4.78 -27.54 -38.35
CA PRO A 46 3.91 -27.88 -39.47
C PRO A 46 2.41 -27.62 -39.21
N GLU A 47 1.92 -27.94 -38.00
CA GLU A 47 0.52 -27.69 -37.63
C GLU A 47 0.18 -26.18 -37.60
N PHE A 48 1.10 -25.36 -37.12
CA PHE A 48 0.98 -23.91 -37.13
C PHE A 48 0.96 -23.35 -38.56
N ILE A 49 1.88 -23.80 -39.42
CA ILE A 49 1.91 -23.40 -40.84
C ILE A 49 0.65 -23.86 -41.57
N LEU A 50 0.14 -25.04 -41.23
CA LEU A 50 -1.10 -25.55 -41.79
C LEU A 50 -2.29 -24.62 -41.49
N ASP A 51 -2.42 -24.14 -40.25
CA ASP A 51 -3.47 -23.20 -39.89
C ASP A 51 -3.39 -21.91 -40.72
N ILE A 52 -2.18 -21.41 -41.02
CA ILE A 52 -1.97 -20.25 -41.91
C ILE A 52 -2.47 -20.57 -43.32
N LEU A 53 -2.07 -21.70 -43.89
CA LEU A 53 -2.46 -22.11 -45.24
C LEU A 53 -3.98 -22.25 -45.38
N VAL A 54 -4.65 -22.82 -44.38
CA VAL A 54 -6.10 -23.06 -44.41
C VAL A 54 -6.90 -21.80 -44.08
N LYS A 55 -6.55 -21.09 -43.01
CA LYS A 55 -7.37 -19.99 -42.48
C LYS A 55 -7.09 -18.64 -43.15
N ILE A 56 -5.87 -18.41 -43.64
CA ILE A 56 -5.50 -17.16 -44.33
C ILE A 56 -5.53 -17.36 -45.85
N LEU A 57 -4.82 -18.39 -46.34
CA LEU A 57 -4.68 -18.61 -47.78
C LEU A 57 -5.78 -19.48 -48.39
N ASN A 58 -6.75 -19.97 -47.61
CA ASN A 58 -7.89 -20.77 -48.07
C ASN A 58 -7.52 -22.05 -48.84
N HIS A 59 -6.41 -22.69 -48.48
CA HIS A 59 -6.03 -23.98 -49.04
C HIS A 59 -7.05 -25.07 -48.63
N ARG A 60 -7.24 -26.09 -49.48
CA ARG A 60 -8.19 -27.20 -49.31
C ARG A 60 -7.47 -28.54 -49.47
N LYS A 61 -8.07 -29.64 -48.96
CA LYS A 61 -7.53 -31.02 -48.98
C LYS A 61 -6.11 -31.09 -48.42
N VAL A 62 -6.02 -31.22 -47.11
CA VAL A 62 -4.77 -31.21 -46.37
C VAL A 62 -4.39 -32.63 -45.99
N ASP A 63 -3.15 -33.01 -46.24
CA ASP A 63 -2.54 -34.22 -45.72
C ASP A 63 -1.19 -33.85 -45.05
N ILE A 64 -1.04 -34.16 -43.76
CA ILE A 64 0.24 -34.06 -43.05
C ILE A 64 0.92 -35.41 -43.24
N THR A 65 2.03 -35.44 -43.97
CA THR A 65 2.68 -36.69 -44.35
C THR A 65 3.61 -37.19 -43.25
N ASP A 66 3.03 -37.76 -42.18
CA ASP A 66 3.80 -38.33 -41.06
C ASP A 66 4.11 -39.83 -41.32
N GLY A 67 5.35 -40.16 -41.75
CA GLY A 67 5.75 -41.55 -41.96
C GLY A 67 7.25 -41.77 -42.23
N GLN A 68 7.79 -42.93 -41.79
CA GLN A 68 9.13 -43.37 -42.19
C GLN A 68 9.20 -43.53 -43.71
N GLY A 69 9.99 -42.67 -44.38
CA GLY A 69 10.09 -42.60 -45.84
C GLY A 69 9.38 -41.40 -46.47
N ASP A 70 8.97 -40.39 -45.68
CA ASP A 70 8.32 -39.16 -46.12
C ASP A 70 9.22 -38.18 -46.92
N GLU A 71 10.52 -38.45 -47.01
CA GLU A 71 11.51 -37.59 -47.66
C GLU A 71 11.52 -36.15 -47.11
N GLN A 72 11.21 -35.99 -45.81
CA GLN A 72 11.14 -34.72 -45.09
C GLN A 72 10.04 -33.77 -45.60
N GLN A 73 8.87 -34.32 -45.91
CA GLN A 73 7.70 -33.57 -46.37
C GLN A 73 6.72 -33.39 -45.23
N ASP A 74 6.23 -32.17 -45.05
CA ASP A 74 5.43 -31.84 -43.88
C ASP A 74 3.96 -31.62 -44.22
N ILE A 75 3.63 -31.01 -45.37
CA ILE A 75 2.23 -30.72 -45.72
C ILE A 75 2.00 -30.79 -47.24
N LEU A 76 0.92 -31.46 -47.64
CA LEU A 76 0.39 -31.44 -49.00
C LEU A 76 -0.99 -30.79 -49.02
N THR A 77 -1.19 -29.79 -49.88
CA THR A 77 -2.46 -29.05 -49.97
C THR A 77 -2.88 -28.77 -51.41
N MET A 78 -4.10 -28.25 -51.61
CA MET A 78 -4.54 -27.58 -52.83
C MET A 78 -4.77 -26.09 -52.58
N SER A 79 -4.20 -25.23 -53.42
CA SER A 79 -4.46 -23.79 -53.41
C SER A 79 -5.94 -23.47 -53.73
N PRO A 80 -6.39 -22.23 -53.48
CA PRO A 80 -7.73 -21.77 -53.90
C PRO A 80 -8.00 -21.91 -55.41
N SER A 81 -6.94 -21.81 -56.22
CA SER A 81 -7.00 -22.00 -57.69
C SER A 81 -7.07 -23.47 -58.11
N GLY A 82 -7.06 -24.42 -57.16
CA GLY A 82 -7.11 -25.86 -57.43
C GLY A 82 -5.75 -26.46 -57.78
N THR A 83 -4.66 -25.72 -57.61
CA THR A 83 -3.29 -26.19 -57.85
C THR A 83 -2.79 -27.00 -56.67
N ARG A 84 -2.16 -28.15 -56.93
CA ARG A 84 -1.56 -28.97 -55.87
C ARG A 84 -0.23 -28.34 -55.41
N CYS A 85 -0.11 -28.12 -54.11
CA CYS A 85 1.00 -27.46 -53.45
C CYS A 85 1.70 -28.41 -52.47
N LEU A 86 3.03 -28.44 -52.52
CA LEU A 86 3.89 -29.12 -51.54
C LEU A 86 4.47 -28.07 -50.59
N ILE A 87 4.46 -28.34 -49.29
CA ILE A 87 5.06 -27.48 -48.29
C ILE A 87 6.06 -28.28 -47.45
N GLN A 88 7.25 -27.72 -47.29
CA GLN A 88 8.29 -28.23 -46.41
C GLN A 88 8.55 -27.24 -45.29
N CYS A 89 8.52 -27.72 -44.05
CA CYS A 89 8.66 -26.96 -42.83
C CYS A 89 9.97 -27.33 -42.13
N LYS A 90 10.90 -26.38 -42.04
CA LYS A 90 12.17 -26.56 -41.32
C LYS A 90 12.20 -25.70 -40.06
N HIS A 91 12.24 -26.36 -38.90
CA HIS A 91 12.25 -25.70 -37.60
C HIS A 91 13.65 -25.72 -36.97
N THR A 92 14.05 -24.60 -36.36
CA THR A 92 15.30 -24.42 -35.60
C THR A 92 15.00 -23.77 -34.25
N GLN A 93 15.80 -24.08 -33.21
CA GLN A 93 15.77 -23.32 -31.95
C GLN A 93 16.67 -22.08 -31.99
N GLN A 94 17.54 -21.95 -33.01
CA GLN A 94 18.48 -20.85 -33.17
C GLN A 94 18.01 -19.89 -34.26
N VAL A 95 17.53 -18.70 -33.87
CA VAL A 95 16.99 -17.67 -34.79
C VAL A 95 17.97 -17.29 -35.91
N ASN A 96 19.28 -17.35 -35.64
CA ASN A 96 20.33 -16.98 -36.61
C ASN A 96 20.79 -18.14 -37.52
N SER A 97 20.18 -19.32 -37.43
CA SER A 97 20.59 -20.44 -38.29
C SER A 97 20.12 -20.24 -39.73
N HIS A 98 20.97 -20.62 -40.68
CA HIS A 98 20.69 -20.49 -42.11
C HIS A 98 20.62 -21.87 -42.78
N TYR A 99 19.60 -22.08 -43.61
CA TYR A 99 19.44 -23.27 -44.44
C TYR A 99 20.03 -23.05 -45.84
N ASN A 100 20.58 -24.11 -46.43
CA ASN A 100 21.30 -24.05 -47.69
C ASN A 100 20.41 -24.49 -48.88
N GLY A 101 20.94 -24.42 -50.10
CA GLY A 101 20.22 -24.83 -51.30
C GLY A 101 19.87 -26.33 -51.35
N THR A 102 20.58 -27.19 -50.62
CA THR A 102 20.32 -28.64 -50.68
C THR A 102 18.96 -29.03 -50.10
N ASP A 103 18.43 -28.27 -49.15
CA ASP A 103 17.07 -28.47 -48.64
C ASP A 103 16.02 -28.15 -49.72
N LEU A 104 16.25 -27.10 -50.53
CA LEU A 104 15.39 -26.73 -51.65
C LEU A 104 15.45 -27.77 -52.79
N ASP A 105 16.62 -28.34 -53.08
CA ASP A 105 16.80 -29.37 -54.11
C ASP A 105 15.93 -30.62 -53.83
N ASN A 106 15.89 -31.04 -52.57
CA ASN A 106 15.04 -32.15 -52.12
C ASN A 106 13.56 -31.83 -52.31
N MET A 107 13.12 -30.63 -51.89
CA MET A 107 11.74 -30.18 -52.07
C MET A 107 11.31 -30.19 -53.54
N VAL A 108 12.17 -29.70 -54.44
CA VAL A 108 11.88 -29.63 -55.89
C VAL A 108 11.75 -31.03 -56.48
N THR A 109 12.67 -31.93 -56.14
CA THR A 109 12.65 -33.32 -56.61
C THR A 109 11.36 -34.04 -56.19
N VAL A 110 10.91 -33.81 -54.96
CA VAL A 110 9.63 -34.33 -54.47
C VAL A 110 8.46 -33.71 -55.22
N CYS A 111 8.48 -32.39 -55.39
CA CYS A 111 7.39 -31.64 -56.02
C CYS A 111 7.08 -32.16 -57.43
N LEU A 112 8.13 -32.42 -58.22
CA LEU A 112 8.03 -33.01 -59.55
C LEU A 112 7.42 -34.43 -59.51
N ARG A 113 7.87 -35.28 -58.58
CA ARG A 113 7.35 -36.65 -58.44
C ARG A 113 5.88 -36.69 -58.02
N LYS A 114 5.45 -35.80 -57.13
CA LYS A 114 4.05 -35.68 -56.68
C LYS A 114 3.15 -34.89 -57.64
N LYS A 115 3.71 -34.42 -58.77
CA LYS A 115 3.02 -33.59 -59.78
C LYS A 115 2.40 -32.33 -59.18
N CYS A 116 3.10 -31.73 -58.22
CA CYS A 116 2.75 -30.44 -57.66
C CYS A 116 3.28 -29.33 -58.59
N LYS A 117 2.54 -28.24 -58.73
CA LYS A 117 2.99 -27.07 -59.53
C LYS A 117 3.50 -25.93 -58.65
N THR A 118 3.31 -26.03 -57.34
CA THR A 118 3.77 -25.05 -56.37
C THR A 118 4.50 -25.75 -55.24
N ALA A 119 5.65 -25.23 -54.82
CA ALA A 119 6.40 -25.69 -53.67
C ALA A 119 6.70 -24.51 -52.74
N LEU A 120 6.47 -24.69 -51.44
CA LEU A 120 6.68 -23.66 -50.44
C LEU A 120 7.64 -24.16 -49.37
N PHE A 121 8.77 -23.46 -49.19
CA PHE A 121 9.70 -23.71 -48.11
C PHE A 121 9.43 -22.74 -46.95
N VAL A 122 9.17 -23.27 -45.77
CA VAL A 122 8.82 -22.47 -44.57
C VAL A 122 9.80 -22.77 -43.45
N THR A 123 10.36 -21.72 -42.84
CA THR A 123 11.26 -21.86 -41.70
C THR A 123 11.13 -20.68 -40.73
N ASN A 124 11.52 -20.92 -39.46
CA ASN A 124 11.70 -19.88 -38.46
C ASN A 124 13.16 -19.39 -38.34
N GLY A 125 14.07 -19.89 -39.18
CA GLY A 125 15.40 -19.32 -39.41
C GLY A 125 15.44 -18.50 -40.70
N ASP A 126 16.56 -18.54 -41.43
CA ASP A 126 16.64 -17.93 -42.76
C ASP A 126 17.27 -18.84 -43.83
N LEU A 127 17.14 -18.51 -45.12
CA LEU A 127 17.90 -19.12 -46.21
C LEU A 127 19.22 -18.38 -46.43
N THR A 128 20.27 -19.11 -46.82
CA THR A 128 21.50 -18.47 -47.29
C THR A 128 21.22 -17.58 -48.51
N PRO A 129 22.04 -16.52 -48.76
CA PRO A 129 21.87 -15.67 -49.94
C PRO A 129 21.81 -16.44 -51.26
N GLN A 130 22.57 -17.53 -51.37
CA GLN A 130 22.55 -18.42 -52.53
C GLN A 130 21.19 -19.13 -52.69
N GLY A 131 20.64 -19.70 -51.61
CA GLY A 131 19.32 -20.34 -51.64
C GLY A 131 18.19 -19.35 -52.01
N LYS A 132 18.24 -18.13 -51.47
CA LYS A 132 17.30 -17.05 -51.86
C LYS A 132 17.39 -16.69 -53.35
N LYS A 133 18.60 -16.67 -53.89
CA LYS A 133 18.84 -16.42 -55.32
C LYS A 133 18.23 -17.52 -56.20
N TYR A 134 18.31 -18.80 -55.81
CA TYR A 134 17.68 -19.90 -56.56
C TYR A 134 16.17 -19.75 -56.70
N VAL A 135 15.51 -19.28 -55.65
CA VAL A 135 14.06 -19.00 -55.67
C VAL A 135 13.77 -17.75 -56.53
N THR A 136 14.53 -16.67 -56.34
CA THR A 136 14.28 -15.37 -56.98
C THR A 136 14.55 -15.40 -58.48
N ASP A 137 15.65 -16.01 -58.91
CA ASP A 137 16.07 -16.11 -60.31
C ASP A 137 15.36 -17.25 -61.07
N ARG A 138 14.46 -17.98 -60.38
CA ARG A 138 13.73 -19.14 -60.90
C ARG A 138 14.66 -20.20 -61.50
N GLU A 139 15.81 -20.44 -60.87
CA GLU A 139 16.85 -21.34 -61.38
C GLU A 139 16.32 -22.77 -61.61
N TYR A 140 15.41 -23.23 -60.75
CA TYR A 140 14.79 -24.55 -60.91
C TYR A 140 13.88 -24.66 -62.14
N ASN A 141 13.26 -23.56 -62.58
CA ASN A 141 12.45 -23.56 -63.81
C ASN A 141 13.34 -23.67 -65.05
N ARG A 142 14.48 -22.98 -65.06
CA ARG A 142 15.50 -23.13 -66.12
C ARG A 142 15.97 -24.58 -66.22
N LEU A 143 16.30 -25.18 -65.08
CA LEU A 143 16.74 -26.58 -65.03
C LEU A 143 15.66 -27.57 -65.50
N THR A 144 14.39 -27.35 -65.15
CA THR A 144 13.31 -28.22 -65.62
C THR A 144 12.97 -28.04 -67.10
N GLU A 145 13.08 -26.82 -67.63
CA GLU A 145 12.91 -26.54 -69.06
C GLU A 145 14.02 -27.20 -69.90
N ASP A 146 15.27 -27.15 -69.41
CA ASP A 146 16.42 -27.76 -70.07
C ASP A 146 16.41 -29.30 -70.02
N LEU A 147 15.94 -29.88 -68.92
CA LEU A 147 15.92 -31.33 -68.71
C LEU A 147 14.64 -32.01 -69.22
N PHE A 148 13.51 -31.30 -69.29
CA PHE A 148 12.20 -31.84 -69.67
C PHE A 148 11.38 -30.88 -70.56
N PRO A 149 11.84 -30.59 -71.80
CA PRO A 149 11.24 -29.57 -72.67
C PRO A 149 9.80 -29.86 -73.09
N GLU A 150 9.34 -31.12 -73.04
CA GLU A 150 7.96 -31.50 -73.38
C GLU A 150 6.98 -31.40 -72.20
N SER A 151 7.46 -31.10 -70.99
CA SER A 151 6.68 -31.30 -69.76
C SER A 151 5.72 -30.16 -69.39
N ASN A 152 5.85 -28.97 -69.99
CA ASN A 152 5.04 -27.77 -69.63
C ASN A 152 4.93 -27.57 -68.10
N VAL A 153 5.96 -27.98 -67.34
CA VAL A 153 6.02 -27.87 -65.89
C VAL A 153 6.51 -26.48 -65.55
N ASN A 154 5.58 -25.55 -65.30
CA ASN A 154 5.89 -24.29 -64.65
C ASN A 154 5.79 -24.50 -63.14
N LEU A 155 6.95 -24.63 -62.48
CA LEU A 155 7.03 -24.82 -61.03
C LEU A 155 7.16 -23.44 -60.34
N GLU A 156 6.24 -23.14 -59.44
CA GLU A 156 6.30 -21.93 -58.61
C GLU A 156 6.89 -22.29 -57.25
N ILE A 157 8.09 -21.78 -56.95
CA ILE A 157 8.74 -21.99 -55.66
C ILE A 157 8.66 -20.69 -54.87
N ASP A 158 8.20 -20.77 -53.62
CA ASP A 158 8.18 -19.65 -52.68
C ASP A 158 8.89 -20.00 -51.36
N TYR A 159 9.26 -18.97 -50.62
CA TYR A 159 10.01 -19.03 -49.38
C TYR A 159 9.40 -18.14 -48.30
N TRP A 160 9.16 -18.69 -47.11
CA TRP A 160 8.70 -17.97 -45.91
C TRP A 160 9.72 -18.13 -44.77
N ASN A 161 10.21 -17.00 -44.27
CA ASN A 161 10.89 -16.89 -42.98
C ASN A 161 9.94 -16.38 -41.89
N ASP A 162 10.43 -16.23 -40.67
CA ASP A 162 9.71 -15.65 -39.54
C ASP A 162 9.08 -14.28 -39.86
N LEU A 163 9.78 -13.42 -40.60
CA LEU A 163 9.28 -12.12 -41.05
C LEU A 163 8.06 -12.25 -41.96
N LYS A 164 8.11 -13.12 -42.97
CA LYS A 164 7.00 -13.32 -43.90
C LYS A 164 5.83 -14.04 -43.23
N ILE A 165 6.11 -14.96 -42.31
CA ILE A 165 5.09 -15.59 -41.45
C ILE A 165 4.36 -14.52 -40.63
N TRP A 166 5.08 -13.58 -40.02
CA TRP A 166 4.45 -12.47 -39.29
C TRP A 166 3.57 -11.62 -40.19
N ASP A 167 4.05 -11.21 -41.35
CA ASP A 167 3.29 -10.39 -42.29
C ASP A 167 1.98 -11.05 -42.74
N LEU A 168 1.93 -12.37 -42.75
CA LEU A 168 0.72 -13.13 -43.07
C LEU A 168 -0.28 -13.20 -41.90
N ILE A 169 0.20 -13.34 -40.66
CA ILE A 169 -0.67 -13.62 -39.50
C ILE A 169 -1.05 -12.39 -38.67
N LYS A 170 -0.37 -11.25 -38.84
CA LYS A 170 -0.52 -10.06 -37.97
C LYS A 170 -1.95 -9.52 -37.90
N ASP A 171 -2.75 -9.73 -38.94
CA ASP A 171 -4.14 -9.27 -39.04
C ASP A 171 -5.16 -10.41 -38.86
N ASN A 172 -4.73 -11.64 -38.52
CA ASN A 172 -5.60 -12.81 -38.36
C ASN A 172 -5.81 -13.19 -36.88
N ALA A 173 -6.89 -12.68 -36.28
CA ALA A 173 -7.22 -12.88 -34.87
C ALA A 173 -7.32 -14.37 -34.48
N ASP A 174 -7.91 -15.22 -35.31
CA ASP A 174 -8.09 -16.64 -34.99
C ASP A 174 -6.78 -17.40 -34.81
N ILE A 175 -5.76 -17.09 -35.61
CA ILE A 175 -4.43 -17.68 -35.51
C ILE A 175 -3.71 -17.10 -34.29
N LEU A 176 -3.79 -15.78 -34.09
CA LEU A 176 -3.17 -15.12 -32.93
C LEU A 176 -3.75 -15.65 -31.61
N HIS A 177 -5.07 -15.86 -31.53
CA HIS A 177 -5.73 -16.37 -30.34
C HIS A 177 -5.36 -17.83 -30.06
N LYS A 178 -5.35 -18.68 -31.09
CA LYS A 178 -5.04 -20.11 -30.94
C LYS A 178 -3.60 -20.34 -30.49
N TRP A 179 -2.65 -19.57 -31.04
CA TRP A 179 -1.23 -19.86 -30.87
C TRP A 179 -0.50 -18.92 -29.91
N PHE A 180 -0.99 -17.70 -29.67
CA PHE A 180 -0.24 -16.67 -28.95
C PHE A 180 -0.93 -16.07 -27.70
N SER A 181 -2.13 -16.53 -27.36
CA SER A 181 -2.92 -16.04 -26.23
C SER A 181 -2.21 -16.04 -24.86
N GLY A 182 -1.27 -16.96 -24.61
CA GLY A 182 -0.50 -17.01 -23.36
C GLY A 182 0.79 -16.16 -23.31
N MET A 183 1.28 -15.63 -24.43
CA MET A 183 2.62 -14.99 -24.51
C MET A 183 2.64 -13.48 -24.25
N GLY A 184 1.59 -12.76 -24.65
CA GLY A 184 1.48 -11.33 -24.32
C GLY A 184 1.16 -11.09 -22.84
N GLN A 185 0.49 -12.05 -22.19
CA GLN A 185 0.23 -12.02 -20.74
C GLN A 185 1.52 -12.19 -19.93
N THR A 186 2.42 -13.11 -20.33
CA THR A 186 3.62 -13.44 -19.54
C THR A 186 4.75 -12.42 -19.69
N SER A 187 4.87 -11.74 -20.83
CA SER A 187 5.90 -10.72 -21.06
C SER A 187 5.56 -9.36 -20.44
N GLY A 188 4.29 -8.93 -20.50
CA GLY A 188 3.80 -7.73 -19.82
C GLY A 188 3.93 -7.82 -18.31
N LEU A 189 3.60 -8.97 -17.71
CA LEU A 189 3.73 -9.16 -16.27
C LEU A 189 5.20 -9.11 -15.81
N ARG A 190 6.17 -9.59 -16.59
CA ARG A 190 7.59 -9.58 -16.18
C ARG A 190 8.25 -8.19 -16.14
N ARG A 191 7.56 -7.16 -16.61
CA ARG A 191 8.01 -5.76 -16.56
C ARG A 191 7.02 -4.93 -15.75
N PHE A 192 7.54 -4.08 -14.87
CA PHE A 192 6.70 -3.13 -14.14
C PHE A 192 7.49 -1.88 -13.80
N LYS A 193 6.76 -0.81 -13.49
CA LYS A 193 7.32 0.46 -13.07
C LYS A 193 6.72 0.90 -11.73
N PHE A 194 7.46 1.70 -11.00
CA PHE A 194 6.96 2.42 -9.84
C PHE A 194 7.81 3.69 -9.67
N ASN A 195 7.25 4.68 -8.97
CA ASN A 195 7.91 5.94 -8.70
C ASN A 195 8.37 5.98 -7.26
N VAL A 196 9.52 6.60 -7.01
CA VAL A 196 10.10 6.76 -5.68
C VAL A 196 10.47 8.20 -5.45
N PHE A 197 10.14 8.74 -4.28
CA PHE A 197 10.68 10.01 -3.80
C PHE A 197 11.16 9.85 -2.36
N VAL A 198 12.09 10.71 -1.96
CA VAL A 198 12.78 10.63 -0.66
C VAL A 198 12.75 11.98 0.02
N GLN A 199 12.38 11.99 1.29
CA GLN A 199 12.22 13.18 2.12
C GLN A 199 12.92 13.03 3.45
N LYS A 200 13.40 14.16 3.98
CA LYS A 200 13.95 14.22 5.34
C LYS A 200 12.85 14.69 6.29
N LEU A 201 12.70 14.00 7.42
CA LEU A 201 11.73 14.32 8.45
C LEU A 201 12.42 14.48 9.82
N PRO A 202 11.87 15.28 10.75
CA PRO A 202 10.87 16.31 10.46
C PRO A 202 11.52 17.43 9.61
N TYR A 203 10.74 18.04 8.73
CA TYR A 203 11.16 19.28 8.07
C TYR A 203 10.80 20.44 9.00
N TYR A 204 11.63 21.48 9.07
CA TYR A 204 11.33 22.71 9.82
C TYR A 204 11.42 23.88 8.83
N GLY A 205 10.30 24.54 8.53
CA GLY A 205 10.27 25.71 7.64
C GLY A 205 10.40 25.38 6.14
N PHE A 206 10.90 26.34 5.34
CA PHE A 206 11.01 26.23 3.87
C PHE A 206 12.32 25.57 3.37
N GLU A 207 13.10 24.92 4.24
CA GLU A 207 14.33 24.21 3.83
C GLU A 207 14.01 23.06 2.85
N ASN A 208 14.97 22.65 2.01
CA ASN A 208 14.80 21.60 0.99
C ASN A 208 14.25 20.29 1.60
N ILE A 209 12.92 20.16 1.58
CA ILE A 209 12.10 19.09 2.17
C ILE A 209 12.40 17.74 1.50
N GLU A 210 12.80 17.80 0.24
CA GLU A 210 13.06 16.66 -0.63
C GLU A 210 14.54 16.62 -1.05
N LEU A 211 15.09 15.42 -1.13
CA LEU A 211 16.28 15.20 -1.94
C LEU A 211 15.85 15.30 -3.40
N GLY A 212 16.12 16.44 -4.04
CA GLY A 212 15.81 16.63 -5.46
C GLY A 212 16.39 15.50 -6.31
N SER A 213 15.69 15.17 -7.41
CA SER A 213 16.00 13.99 -8.24
C SER A 213 17.46 13.95 -8.72
N ASN A 214 18.06 15.11 -9.02
CA ASN A 214 19.49 15.26 -9.33
C ASN A 214 20.39 14.73 -8.21
N ARG A 215 20.10 15.12 -6.97
CA ARG A 215 20.90 14.74 -5.81
C ARG A 215 20.76 13.26 -5.51
N LEU A 216 19.56 12.69 -5.67
CA LEU A 216 19.36 11.25 -5.55
C LEU A 216 20.18 10.47 -6.59
N ILE A 217 20.16 10.92 -7.84
CA ILE A 217 20.95 10.31 -8.91
C ILE A 217 22.45 10.35 -8.59
N GLU A 218 22.97 11.48 -8.11
CA GLU A 218 24.37 11.59 -7.67
C GLU A 218 24.70 10.59 -6.56
N LEU A 219 23.86 10.50 -5.53
CA LEU A 219 24.07 9.61 -4.38
C LEU A 219 24.03 8.14 -4.79
N ILE A 220 23.03 7.73 -5.56
CA ILE A 220 22.90 6.35 -6.02
C ILE A 220 24.07 5.99 -6.94
N THR A 221 24.46 6.88 -7.85
CA THR A 221 25.61 6.65 -8.75
C THR A 221 26.91 6.53 -7.98
N SER A 222 27.08 7.30 -6.89
CA SER A 222 28.30 7.24 -6.05
C SER A 222 28.52 5.89 -5.38
N THR A 223 27.46 5.08 -5.21
CA THR A 223 27.58 3.70 -4.68
C THR A 223 28.21 2.72 -5.67
N GLY A 224 28.34 3.09 -6.96
CA GLY A 224 28.84 2.22 -8.02
C GLY A 224 27.86 1.12 -8.47
N LYS A 225 26.67 1.05 -7.88
CA LYS A 225 25.64 0.03 -8.15
C LYS A 225 24.90 0.22 -9.48
N VAL A 226 24.88 1.45 -9.99
CA VAL A 226 24.21 1.84 -11.23
C VAL A 226 25.18 2.60 -12.13
N LYS A 227 24.95 2.56 -13.45
CA LYS A 227 25.77 3.27 -14.44
C LYS A 227 24.89 4.20 -15.27
N SER A 228 25.41 5.40 -15.52
CA SER A 228 24.79 6.34 -16.46
C SER A 228 24.97 5.87 -17.90
N ILE A 229 23.92 5.98 -18.71
CA ILE A 229 23.94 5.62 -20.12
C ILE A 229 23.86 6.88 -20.99
N GLN A 230 22.75 7.64 -20.91
CA GLN A 230 22.47 8.87 -21.67
C GLN A 230 21.39 9.71 -20.94
N ASP A 231 21.51 11.04 -20.95
CA ASP A 231 20.50 12.02 -20.49
C ASP A 231 19.77 11.63 -19.19
N ASP A 232 20.52 11.54 -18.08
CA ASP A 232 19.99 11.25 -16.74
C ASP A 232 19.31 9.87 -16.56
N ASN A 233 19.41 8.98 -17.55
CA ASN A 233 18.98 7.59 -17.41
C ASN A 233 20.11 6.73 -16.83
N LEU A 234 19.80 6.00 -15.76
CA LEU A 234 20.71 5.06 -15.12
C LEU A 234 20.20 3.63 -15.32
N ASN A 235 21.11 2.69 -15.51
CA ASN A 235 20.79 1.26 -15.43
C ASN A 235 21.58 0.57 -14.32
N GLY A 236 20.93 -0.38 -13.67
CA GLY A 236 21.51 -1.26 -12.67
C GLY A 236 21.11 -2.71 -12.92
N LYS A 237 21.84 -3.62 -12.29
CA LYS A 237 21.49 -5.04 -12.28
C LYS A 237 21.71 -5.59 -10.88
N LEU A 238 20.65 -6.15 -10.29
CA LEU A 238 20.73 -6.78 -8.98
C LEU A 238 21.46 -8.14 -9.11
N PRO A 239 22.06 -8.67 -8.02
CA PRO A 239 22.70 -9.99 -8.03
C PRO A 239 21.78 -11.14 -8.46
N SER A 240 20.47 -10.99 -8.23
CA SER A 240 19.41 -11.92 -8.66
C SER A 240 19.12 -11.89 -10.17
N GLY A 241 19.85 -11.11 -10.96
CA GLY A 241 19.64 -10.99 -12.42
C GLY A 241 18.53 -10.03 -12.83
N ILE A 242 17.89 -9.35 -11.87
CA ILE A 242 16.85 -8.34 -12.11
C ILE A 242 17.49 -7.08 -12.70
N GLU A 243 16.96 -6.61 -13.81
CA GLU A 243 17.44 -5.42 -14.51
C GLU A 243 16.57 -4.22 -14.15
N ILE A 244 17.21 -3.10 -13.85
CA ILE A 244 16.54 -1.85 -13.48
C ILE A 244 16.99 -0.70 -14.37
N SER A 245 16.03 0.13 -14.76
CA SER A 245 16.26 1.41 -15.42
C SER A 245 15.62 2.53 -14.59
N ILE A 246 16.33 3.63 -14.43
CA ILE A 246 15.96 4.74 -13.54
C ILE A 246 16.02 6.03 -14.34
N LYS A 247 14.99 6.85 -14.23
CA LYS A 247 14.91 8.17 -14.87
C LYS A 247 14.30 9.19 -13.92
N LYS A 248 14.59 10.47 -14.15
CA LYS A 248 13.95 11.58 -13.42
C LYS A 248 12.45 11.60 -13.69
N TRP A 249 11.67 11.92 -12.67
CA TRP A 249 10.21 11.98 -12.73
C TRP A 249 9.65 12.95 -11.70
N PHE A 250 8.33 13.14 -11.70
CA PHE A 250 7.61 13.89 -10.68
C PHE A 250 6.40 13.10 -10.21
N GLN A 251 6.10 13.13 -8.90
CA GLN A 251 5.00 12.38 -8.31
C GLN A 251 4.02 13.32 -7.59
N HIS A 252 2.73 13.20 -7.90
CA HIS A 252 1.67 13.86 -7.13
C HIS A 252 1.23 12.94 -5.99
N THR A 253 0.98 13.50 -4.80
CA THR A 253 0.55 12.76 -3.60
C THR A 253 -0.74 11.97 -3.78
N SER A 254 -1.72 12.56 -4.47
CA SER A 254 -2.99 11.88 -4.78
C SER A 254 -2.84 10.63 -5.66
N GLN A 255 -1.69 10.44 -6.31
CA GLN A 255 -1.40 9.31 -7.20
C GLN A 255 -0.55 8.22 -6.55
N ILE A 256 -0.26 8.33 -5.25
CA ILE A 256 0.60 7.41 -4.51
C ILE A 256 -0.16 6.13 -4.09
N ASP A 257 -1.50 6.16 -4.05
CA ASP A 257 -2.33 5.08 -3.47
C ASP A 257 -1.98 4.77 -1.99
N ILE A 258 -1.51 5.77 -1.23
CA ILE A 258 -1.27 5.70 0.23
C ILE A 258 -2.06 6.85 0.88
N HIS A 259 -2.54 6.63 2.10
CA HIS A 259 -3.10 7.70 2.93
C HIS A 259 -2.00 8.68 3.34
N TYR A 260 -1.69 9.61 2.44
CA TYR A 260 -0.53 10.47 2.57
C TYR A 260 -0.85 11.69 3.45
N VAL A 261 -0.25 11.72 4.63
CA VAL A 261 -0.48 12.73 5.66
C VAL A 261 0.87 13.24 6.15
N LEU A 262 1.14 14.52 5.95
CA LEU A 262 2.40 15.12 6.35
C LEU A 262 2.36 15.62 7.81
N PRO A 263 3.47 15.55 8.56
CA PRO A 263 3.50 15.98 9.96
C PRO A 263 3.33 17.49 10.22
N GLU A 264 3.59 18.42 9.27
CA GLU A 264 3.56 19.88 9.56
C GLU A 264 2.36 20.67 9.01
N LYS A 265 2.23 21.93 9.51
CA LYS A 265 1.15 22.93 9.36
C LYS A 265 0.93 23.56 7.97
N ASN A 266 1.62 23.12 6.92
CA ASN A 266 1.50 23.79 5.63
C ASN A 266 0.43 23.13 4.73
N ASN A 267 -0.73 23.79 4.63
CA ASN A 267 -1.91 23.31 3.90
C ASN A 267 -1.73 23.21 2.37
N ASP A 268 -0.67 23.80 1.81
CA ASP A 268 -0.39 23.80 0.37
C ASP A 268 0.34 22.53 -0.11
N HIS A 269 0.90 21.75 0.82
CA HIS A 269 1.73 20.58 0.50
C HIS A 269 1.04 19.37 -0.16
N PRO A 270 -0.21 18.98 0.16
CA PRO A 270 -0.83 17.81 -0.46
C PRO A 270 -1.17 18.02 -1.94
N TYR A 271 -0.91 19.20 -2.53
CA TYR A 271 -1.07 19.48 -3.96
C TYR A 271 0.27 19.76 -4.66
N ARG A 272 1.39 19.55 -3.96
CA ARG A 272 2.73 19.79 -4.50
C ARG A 272 3.20 18.60 -5.33
N LEU A 273 3.84 18.89 -6.46
CA LEU A 273 4.60 17.90 -7.23
C LEU A 273 5.94 17.64 -6.53
N PHE A 274 6.19 16.37 -6.21
CA PHE A 274 7.42 15.92 -5.58
C PHE A 274 8.43 15.49 -6.63
N ASP A 275 9.69 15.85 -6.46
CA ASP A 275 10.80 15.33 -7.27
C ASP A 275 10.93 13.82 -7.02
N ALA A 276 10.83 13.03 -8.08
CA ALA A 276 10.81 11.58 -7.99
C ALA A 276 11.77 10.92 -8.99
N LEU A 277 11.98 9.62 -8.79
CA LEU A 277 12.63 8.73 -9.73
C LEU A 277 11.60 7.72 -10.22
N ALA A 278 11.44 7.61 -11.52
CA ALA A 278 10.69 6.51 -12.13
C ALA A 278 11.64 5.32 -12.31
N ILE A 279 11.27 4.19 -11.73
CA ILE A 279 12.04 2.96 -11.75
C ILE A 279 11.28 1.94 -12.59
N GLU A 280 11.91 1.46 -13.65
CA GLU A 280 11.42 0.38 -14.50
C GLU A 280 12.21 -0.89 -14.20
N VAL A 281 11.50 -1.99 -13.94
CA VAL A 281 12.07 -3.27 -13.52
C VAL A 281 11.72 -4.34 -14.53
N THR A 282 12.71 -5.14 -14.93
CA THR A 282 12.55 -6.32 -15.78
C THR A 282 13.04 -7.56 -15.05
N VAL A 283 12.16 -8.56 -14.90
CA VAL A 283 12.45 -9.83 -14.23
C VAL A 283 12.61 -10.95 -15.26
N GLN A 284 13.76 -11.62 -15.26
CA GLN A 284 14.06 -12.72 -16.19
C GLN A 284 13.68 -14.11 -15.65
N GLU A 285 13.58 -14.29 -14.32
CA GLU A 285 13.34 -15.58 -13.67
C GLU A 285 11.86 -15.98 -13.55
N ASN A 286 11.62 -17.28 -13.29
CA ASN A 286 10.28 -17.89 -13.19
C ASN A 286 9.50 -17.54 -11.91
N LYS A 287 10.13 -17.00 -10.86
CA LYS A 287 9.43 -16.60 -9.63
C LYS A 287 9.17 -15.10 -9.63
N TYR A 288 7.92 -14.72 -9.89
CA TYR A 288 7.49 -13.33 -10.02
C TYR A 288 6.67 -12.89 -8.80
N LYS A 289 7.26 -12.03 -7.95
CA LYS A 289 6.59 -11.39 -6.81
C LYS A 289 6.96 -9.89 -6.77
N PRO A 290 6.17 -9.00 -7.40
CA PRO A 290 6.49 -7.57 -7.55
C PRO A 290 6.80 -6.84 -6.26
N GLU A 291 6.07 -7.16 -5.19
CA GLU A 291 6.31 -6.61 -3.85
C GLU A 291 7.74 -6.89 -3.36
N LEU A 292 8.16 -8.16 -3.36
CA LEU A 292 9.50 -8.54 -2.91
C LEU A 292 10.59 -7.96 -3.82
N VAL A 293 10.33 -7.89 -5.12
CA VAL A 293 11.27 -7.30 -6.08
C VAL A 293 11.42 -5.80 -5.83
N ARG A 294 10.32 -5.07 -5.61
CA ARG A 294 10.38 -3.65 -5.26
C ARG A 294 11.20 -3.45 -3.98
N ASP A 295 10.95 -4.24 -2.95
CA ASP A 295 11.65 -4.13 -1.67
C ASP A 295 13.18 -4.36 -1.87
N GLN A 296 13.56 -5.36 -2.68
CA GLN A 296 14.96 -5.58 -3.07
C GLN A 296 15.57 -4.40 -3.86
N VAL A 297 14.80 -3.78 -4.77
CA VAL A 297 15.27 -2.65 -5.55
C VAL A 297 15.45 -1.41 -4.67
N ILE A 298 14.52 -1.14 -3.75
CA ILE A 298 14.63 -0.03 -2.79
C ILE A 298 15.87 -0.21 -1.91
N ASP A 299 16.07 -1.40 -1.32
CA ASP A 299 17.27 -1.68 -0.54
C ASP A 299 18.52 -1.56 -1.41
N PHE A 300 18.54 -2.16 -2.60
CA PHE A 300 19.68 -2.08 -3.51
C PHE A 300 20.08 -0.63 -3.82
N LEU A 301 19.13 0.26 -4.12
CA LEU A 301 19.42 1.63 -4.53
C LEU A 301 19.81 2.54 -3.38
N PHE A 302 19.11 2.45 -2.25
CA PHE A 302 19.22 3.46 -1.20
C PHE A 302 20.12 3.02 -0.04
N ASN A 303 20.32 1.71 0.15
CA ASN A 303 21.30 1.20 1.10
C ASN A 303 22.72 1.58 0.64
N GLY A 304 23.47 2.26 1.49
CA GLY A 304 24.78 2.84 1.14
C GLY A 304 24.73 4.21 0.43
N ALA A 305 23.62 4.59 -0.23
CA ALA A 305 23.47 5.92 -0.85
C ALA A 305 23.06 7.02 0.15
N LEU A 306 21.94 6.83 0.86
CA LEU A 306 21.49 7.74 1.93
C LEU A 306 22.46 7.89 3.13
N PRO A 307 23.23 6.86 3.54
CA PRO A 307 24.23 6.96 4.61
C PRO A 307 25.40 7.89 4.35
N SER A 308 25.64 8.27 3.09
CA SER A 308 26.62 9.31 2.77
C SER A 308 26.15 10.72 3.17
N LEU A 309 24.87 10.89 3.51
CA LEU A 309 24.32 12.14 4.03
C LEU A 309 24.50 12.14 5.56
N LYS A 310 25.36 13.02 6.08
CA LYS A 310 25.56 13.19 7.54
C LYS A 310 24.21 13.38 8.25
N ASN A 311 24.03 12.65 9.36
CA ASN A 311 22.81 12.70 10.16
C ASN A 311 22.73 14.01 10.98
N ASP A 312 21.52 14.57 11.02
CA ASP A 312 21.15 15.52 12.07
C ASP A 312 20.46 14.71 13.17
N PRO A 313 20.84 14.86 14.45
CA PRO A 313 20.16 14.20 15.56
C PRO A 313 18.66 14.49 15.53
N GLY A 314 17.83 13.44 15.68
CA GLY A 314 16.37 13.57 15.68
C GLY A 314 15.72 13.68 14.30
N LYS A 315 16.48 13.49 13.21
CA LYS A 315 15.92 13.40 11.85
C LYS A 315 16.01 11.99 11.27
N TRP A 316 15.07 11.64 10.39
CA TRP A 316 15.04 10.39 9.63
C TRP A 316 14.76 10.64 8.15
N TRP A 317 15.03 9.64 7.32
CA TRP A 317 14.64 9.67 5.91
C TRP A 317 13.42 8.78 5.69
N HIS A 318 12.46 9.32 4.95
CA HIS A 318 11.28 8.63 4.49
C HIS A 318 11.38 8.40 2.98
N ILE A 319 11.09 7.18 2.55
CA ILE A 319 11.13 6.76 1.16
C ILE A 319 9.72 6.28 0.82
N THR A 320 9.09 6.91 -0.16
CA THR A 320 7.76 6.48 -0.61
C THR A 320 7.86 5.87 -1.98
N ALA A 321 7.41 4.62 -2.13
CA ALA A 321 7.29 3.95 -3.41
C ALA A 321 5.81 3.81 -3.79
N SER A 322 5.44 4.33 -4.96
CA SER A 322 4.08 4.18 -5.49
C SER A 322 3.74 2.72 -5.82
N SER A 323 2.49 2.47 -6.20
CA SER A 323 2.04 1.14 -6.59
C SER A 323 2.86 0.59 -7.77
N CYS A 324 3.16 -0.71 -7.74
CA CYS A 324 3.79 -1.36 -8.87
C CYS A 324 2.78 -1.42 -10.01
N LYS A 325 3.11 -0.83 -11.16
CA LYS A 325 2.22 -0.79 -12.31
C LYS A 325 2.86 -1.44 -13.52
N SER A 326 2.10 -2.22 -14.27
CA SER A 326 2.52 -2.76 -15.56
C SER A 326 1.53 -2.36 -16.64
N PHE A 327 1.99 -2.30 -17.88
CA PHE A 327 1.14 -2.03 -19.02
C PHE A 327 0.80 -3.33 -19.72
N ILE A 328 -0.49 -3.54 -19.96
CA ILE A 328 -1.01 -4.59 -20.82
C ILE A 328 -1.70 -3.91 -22.00
N PHE A 329 -1.30 -4.29 -23.22
CA PHE A 329 -2.03 -3.90 -24.42
C PHE A 329 -3.16 -4.90 -24.67
N LEU A 330 -4.39 -4.41 -24.67
CA LEU A 330 -5.59 -5.19 -24.98
C LEU A 330 -6.01 -4.86 -26.41
N PHE A 331 -5.99 -5.86 -27.30
CA PHE A 331 -6.31 -5.65 -28.72
C PHE A 331 -7.75 -5.14 -28.91
N ASP A 332 -8.69 -5.62 -28.09
CA ASP A 332 -10.10 -5.24 -28.16
C ASP A 332 -10.39 -3.82 -27.67
N VAL A 333 -9.44 -3.15 -27.00
CA VAL A 333 -9.65 -1.83 -26.39
C VAL A 333 -8.90 -0.72 -27.14
N GLY A 334 -7.98 -1.06 -28.05
CA GLY A 334 -7.21 -0.09 -28.83
C GLY A 334 -6.27 0.82 -28.01
N GLU A 335 -6.24 0.67 -26.68
CA GLU A 335 -5.46 1.48 -25.75
C GLU A 335 -4.73 0.60 -24.71
N PRO A 336 -3.47 0.92 -24.36
CA PRO A 336 -2.77 0.25 -23.27
C PRO A 336 -3.50 0.49 -21.95
N ARG A 337 -3.75 -0.58 -21.19
CA ARG A 337 -4.26 -0.49 -19.82
C ARG A 337 -3.12 -0.67 -18.83
N GLU A 338 -3.06 0.24 -17.85
CA GLU A 338 -2.18 0.12 -16.71
C GLU A 338 -2.84 -0.76 -15.65
N ILE A 339 -2.18 -1.83 -15.24
CA ILE A 339 -2.63 -2.72 -14.18
C ILE A 339 -1.79 -2.53 -12.91
N LYS A 340 -2.46 -2.57 -11.77
CA LYS A 340 -1.81 -2.52 -10.45
C LYS A 340 -1.41 -3.93 -10.03
N LEU A 341 -0.11 -4.13 -9.84
CA LEU A 341 0.48 -5.41 -9.46
C LEU A 341 0.73 -5.52 -7.95
N CYS A 342 1.02 -4.40 -7.31
CA CYS A 342 1.26 -4.32 -5.87
C CYS A 342 0.78 -2.95 -5.35
N SER A 343 0.33 -2.90 -4.10
CA SER A 343 0.04 -1.63 -3.41
C SER A 343 1.32 -0.85 -3.16
N ALA A 344 1.21 0.46 -3.05
CA ALA A 344 2.31 1.33 -2.67
C ALA A 344 2.82 0.99 -1.25
N LYS A 345 4.07 1.35 -0.95
CA LYS A 345 4.73 1.04 0.32
C LYS A 345 5.69 2.16 0.69
N THR A 346 5.78 2.44 1.97
CA THR A 346 6.70 3.41 2.54
C THR A 346 7.80 2.72 3.34
N TYR A 347 8.94 3.39 3.42
CA TYR A 347 10.12 2.91 4.13
C TYR A 347 10.73 4.03 4.94
N VAL A 348 11.39 3.65 6.03
CA VAL A 348 12.10 4.54 6.93
C VAL A 348 13.54 4.07 7.05
N THR A 349 14.46 5.02 7.09
CA THR A 349 15.84 4.78 7.49
C THR A 349 16.29 5.83 8.49
N ILE A 350 16.88 5.36 9.57
CA ILE A 350 17.35 6.17 10.71
C ILE A 350 18.83 5.89 10.87
N ASN A 351 19.59 6.95 11.05
CA ASN A 351 21.05 6.95 11.04
C ASN A 351 21.71 6.37 9.78
N CYS A 352 20.89 5.97 8.80
CA CYS A 352 21.29 5.39 7.54
C CYS A 352 22.03 4.05 7.66
N ASP A 353 21.68 3.21 8.63
CA ASP A 353 22.29 1.87 8.71
C ASP A 353 21.51 0.84 7.89
N GLN A 354 20.18 0.92 7.92
CA GLN A 354 19.29 -0.03 7.27
C GLN A 354 17.95 0.62 6.93
N ILE A 355 17.35 0.17 5.82
CA ILE A 355 16.02 0.57 5.38
C ILE A 355 15.01 -0.46 5.87
N TYR A 356 13.95 0.01 6.52
CA TYR A 356 12.85 -0.82 7.01
C TYR A 356 11.55 -0.39 6.35
N GLY A 357 10.63 -1.32 6.11
CA GLY A 357 9.25 -0.94 5.80
C GLY A 357 8.68 -0.11 6.96
N GLU A 358 8.06 1.03 6.70
CA GLU A 358 7.63 1.95 7.77
C GLU A 358 6.58 1.32 8.69
N PHE A 359 5.66 0.54 8.11
CA PHE A 359 4.71 -0.25 8.88
C PHE A 359 5.40 -1.25 9.81
N GLU A 360 6.41 -1.97 9.31
CA GLU A 360 7.19 -2.93 10.10
C GLU A 360 7.98 -2.21 11.21
N TYR A 361 8.54 -1.03 10.90
CA TYR A 361 9.25 -0.18 11.85
C TYR A 361 8.34 0.28 13.00
N CYS A 362 7.07 0.55 12.70
CA CYS A 362 6.07 0.99 13.67
C CYS A 362 5.36 -0.17 14.38
N SER A 363 5.48 -1.41 13.90
CA SER A 363 4.80 -2.58 14.44
C SER A 363 5.55 -3.23 15.62
N LEU A 364 4.81 -4.00 16.42
CA LEU A 364 5.35 -4.88 17.46
C LEU A 364 5.50 -6.31 16.94
N SER A 365 6.57 -7.00 17.35
CA SER A 365 6.83 -8.38 16.91
C SER A 365 5.80 -9.35 17.51
N LYS A 366 5.22 -10.20 16.65
CA LYS A 366 4.30 -11.27 17.08
C LYS A 366 4.99 -12.37 17.91
N GLU A 367 6.31 -12.36 18.00
CA GLU A 367 7.07 -13.32 18.82
C GLU A 367 6.87 -13.06 20.31
N HIS A 368 6.87 -11.79 20.72
CA HIS A 368 6.77 -11.39 22.14
C HIS A 368 5.44 -10.69 22.49
N PHE A 369 4.71 -10.23 21.48
CA PHE A 369 3.46 -9.49 21.65
C PHE A 369 2.29 -10.23 21.01
N LYS A 370 1.20 -10.37 21.77
CA LYS A 370 -0.04 -10.98 21.30
C LYS A 370 -1.14 -9.92 21.19
N PRO A 371 -1.78 -9.76 20.04
CA PRO A 371 -2.90 -8.84 19.91
C PRO A 371 -4.04 -9.32 20.82
N THR A 372 -4.56 -8.39 21.62
CA THR A 372 -5.68 -8.61 22.53
C THR A 372 -6.83 -7.83 21.94
N TYR A 373 -7.63 -8.48 21.09
CA TYR A 373 -8.76 -7.82 20.44
C TYR A 373 -9.88 -7.62 21.48
N PRO A 374 -10.26 -6.39 21.84
CA PRO A 374 -11.56 -6.18 22.50
C PRO A 374 -12.69 -6.60 21.55
N GLN A 375 -13.85 -6.98 22.08
CA GLN A 375 -15.00 -7.51 21.34
C GLN A 375 -15.79 -6.45 20.52
N SER A 376 -15.16 -5.35 20.12
CA SER A 376 -15.75 -4.28 19.30
C SER A 376 -14.63 -3.46 18.67
N ASP A 377 -14.97 -2.55 17.74
CA ASP A 377 -14.12 -1.65 16.94
C ASP A 377 -13.15 -0.73 17.74
N GLU A 378 -12.49 -1.25 18.77
CA GLU A 378 -11.63 -0.52 19.69
C GLU A 378 -10.16 -0.91 19.48
N GLN A 379 -9.34 0.13 19.31
CA GLN A 379 -7.93 0.28 19.67
C GLN A 379 -7.09 -1.01 19.81
N ALA A 380 -6.04 -1.15 18.99
CA ALA A 380 -5.13 -2.29 19.03
C ALA A 380 -4.33 -2.34 20.37
N ILE A 381 -4.79 -3.17 21.31
CA ILE A 381 -4.07 -3.48 22.55
C ILE A 381 -3.23 -4.73 22.33
N TRP A 382 -1.96 -4.68 22.71
CA TRP A 382 -1.04 -5.81 22.64
C TRP A 382 -0.72 -6.30 24.05
N THR A 383 -0.55 -7.60 24.24
CA THR A 383 -0.10 -8.16 25.52
C THR A 383 1.30 -8.73 25.34
N HIS A 384 2.25 -8.22 26.11
CA HIS A 384 3.60 -8.75 26.18
C HIS A 384 3.65 -10.05 26.99
N GLU A 385 4.65 -10.90 26.76
CA GLU A 385 4.87 -12.14 27.51
C GLU A 385 4.98 -11.95 29.04
N SER A 386 5.37 -10.76 29.51
CA SER A 386 5.38 -10.41 30.94
C SER A 386 3.99 -10.19 31.54
N GLY A 387 2.93 -10.17 30.73
CA GLY A 387 1.57 -9.85 31.15
C GLY A 387 1.22 -8.36 31.12
N VAL A 388 2.16 -7.49 30.74
CA VAL A 388 1.91 -6.06 30.55
C VAL A 388 1.15 -5.85 29.23
N HIS A 389 0.05 -5.10 29.29
CA HIS A 389 -0.65 -4.64 28.11
C HIS A 389 0.00 -3.36 27.59
N VAL A 390 0.17 -3.27 26.27
CA VAL A 390 0.81 -2.18 25.56
C VAL A 390 -0.21 -1.54 24.64
N TYR A 391 -0.24 -0.22 24.72
CA TYR A 391 -1.00 0.62 23.83
C TYR A 391 -0.06 1.68 23.24
N GLN A 392 0.19 1.59 21.94
CA GLN A 392 1.04 2.53 21.22
C GLN A 392 0.18 3.53 20.46
N MET A 393 0.56 4.79 20.54
CA MET A 393 -0.11 5.91 19.90
C MET A 393 0.91 6.73 19.11
N PHE A 394 0.56 7.00 17.85
CA PHE A 394 1.34 7.84 16.95
C PHE A 394 0.61 9.16 16.74
N ASP A 395 1.35 10.25 16.83
CA ASP A 395 0.81 11.55 16.49
C ASP A 395 0.61 11.64 14.96
N GLN A 396 -0.60 12.00 14.54
CA GLN A 396 -1.01 12.00 13.14
C GLN A 396 -1.92 13.17 12.85
N LYS A 397 -1.77 13.77 11.66
CA LYS A 397 -2.75 14.74 11.19
C LYS A 397 -3.96 14.08 10.58
N LEU A 398 -5.09 14.77 10.64
CA LEU A 398 -6.25 14.39 9.84
C LEU A 398 -5.99 14.67 8.37
N HIS A 399 -6.42 13.76 7.51
CA HIS A 399 -6.32 13.97 6.08
C HIS A 399 -7.19 15.18 5.67
N PRO A 400 -6.76 16.04 4.73
CA PRO A 400 -7.50 17.25 4.38
C PRO A 400 -8.95 17.02 3.97
N VAL A 401 -9.24 15.89 3.32
CA VAL A 401 -10.61 15.48 2.97
C VAL A 401 -11.43 15.17 4.21
N GLU A 402 -10.84 14.52 5.21
CA GLU A 402 -11.51 14.21 6.47
C GLU A 402 -11.74 15.48 7.30
N VAL A 403 -10.76 16.40 7.34
CA VAL A 403 -10.92 17.74 7.92
C VAL A 403 -12.10 18.47 7.28
N TYR A 404 -12.17 18.47 5.94
CA TYR A 404 -13.27 19.09 5.20
C TYR A 404 -14.61 18.41 5.50
N GLN A 405 -14.67 17.08 5.54
CA GLN A 405 -15.89 16.34 5.89
C GLN A 405 -16.34 16.61 7.32
N ASN A 406 -15.41 16.70 8.27
CA ASN A 406 -15.70 17.06 9.66
C ASN A 406 -16.23 18.49 9.76
N GLN A 407 -15.65 19.43 9.01
CA GLN A 407 -16.18 20.80 8.90
C GLN A 407 -17.59 20.82 8.31
N LEU A 408 -17.85 20.08 7.22
CA LEU A 408 -19.20 19.97 6.64
C LEU A 408 -20.19 19.37 7.63
N ARG A 409 -19.81 18.32 8.36
CA ARG A 409 -20.64 17.70 9.40
C ARG A 409 -20.93 18.69 10.52
N GLN A 410 -19.94 19.45 10.97
CA GLN A 410 -20.10 20.49 11.99
C GLN A 410 -21.04 21.61 11.52
N LEU A 411 -20.88 22.11 10.29
CA LEU A 411 -21.77 23.11 9.69
C LEU A 411 -23.21 22.59 9.60
N ASN A 412 -23.39 21.34 9.16
CA ASN A 412 -24.71 20.70 9.11
C ASN A 412 -25.32 20.57 10.52
N ASN A 413 -24.53 20.14 11.52
CA ASN A 413 -24.99 20.06 12.91
C ASN A 413 -25.39 21.44 13.46
N ILE A 414 -24.59 22.47 13.26
CA ILE A 414 -24.89 23.84 13.69
C ILE A 414 -26.21 24.33 13.04
N SER A 415 -26.37 24.14 11.73
CA SER A 415 -27.61 24.51 11.02
C SER A 415 -28.84 23.78 11.56
N SER A 416 -28.68 22.52 12.01
CA SER A 416 -29.75 21.78 12.66
C SER A 416 -30.11 22.37 14.03
N TYR A 417 -29.09 22.81 14.79
CA TYR A 417 -29.26 23.37 16.13
C TYR A 417 -29.86 24.78 16.14
N GLU A 418 -29.78 25.54 15.04
CA GLU A 418 -30.44 26.85 14.92
C GLU A 418 -31.94 26.79 15.22
N HIS A 419 -32.57 25.66 14.90
CA HIS A 419 -34.01 25.45 15.06
C HIS A 419 -34.38 24.86 16.44
N PHE A 420 -33.39 24.54 17.26
CA PHE A 420 -33.61 23.92 18.56
C PHE A 420 -34.03 24.96 19.60
N ARG A 421 -34.79 24.49 20.60
CA ARG A 421 -35.06 25.25 21.81
C ARG A 421 -34.06 24.84 22.87
N PHE A 422 -33.40 25.83 23.49
CA PHE A 422 -32.34 25.57 24.45
C PHE A 422 -32.81 25.79 25.89
N TYR A 423 -32.39 24.89 26.76
CA TYR A 423 -32.63 24.93 28.19
C TYR A 423 -31.32 24.66 28.93
N GLY A 424 -31.22 25.05 30.20
CA GLY A 424 -30.02 24.80 30.98
C GLY A 424 -30.26 24.80 32.47
N ALA A 425 -29.22 24.43 33.20
CA ALA A 425 -29.17 24.46 34.65
C ALA A 425 -27.79 24.94 35.12
N PHE A 426 -27.76 25.72 36.19
CA PHE A 426 -26.55 26.21 36.86
C PHE A 426 -26.41 25.59 38.26
N ASN A 427 -25.21 25.71 38.86
CA ASN A 427 -24.79 25.05 40.09
C ASN A 427 -24.81 23.52 39.99
N VAL A 428 -24.37 23.00 38.84
CA VAL A 428 -24.32 21.57 38.52
C VAL A 428 -22.87 21.10 38.58
N ASP A 429 -22.52 20.26 39.56
CA ASP A 429 -21.20 19.62 39.61
C ASP A 429 -21.05 18.48 38.57
N ASN A 430 -19.85 17.90 38.46
CA ASN A 430 -19.58 16.83 37.49
C ASN A 430 -20.45 15.58 37.70
N ALA A 431 -20.81 15.24 38.94
CA ALA A 431 -21.63 14.07 39.21
C ALA A 431 -23.10 14.31 38.81
N LEU A 432 -23.62 15.50 39.11
CA LEU A 432 -24.96 15.92 38.73
C LEU A 432 -25.07 16.10 37.21
N SER A 433 -24.01 16.58 36.53
CA SER A 433 -24.00 16.74 35.08
C SER A 433 -24.11 15.39 34.34
N MET A 434 -23.41 14.35 34.81
CA MET A 434 -23.56 12.98 34.28
C MET A 434 -24.97 12.44 34.52
N ARG A 435 -25.55 12.71 35.68
CA ARG A 435 -26.91 12.29 36.01
C ARG A 435 -27.95 12.98 35.13
N ILE A 436 -27.79 14.28 34.86
CA ILE A 436 -28.62 15.02 33.90
C ILE A 436 -28.54 14.37 32.53
N ARG A 437 -27.32 14.13 32.01
CA ARG A 437 -27.12 13.48 30.71
C ARG A 437 -27.82 12.13 30.60
N SER A 438 -27.84 11.33 31.68
CA SER A 438 -28.53 10.03 31.69
C SER A 438 -30.07 10.11 31.63
N ILE A 439 -30.64 11.26 32.00
CA ILE A 439 -32.09 11.50 32.02
C ILE A 439 -32.57 12.10 30.69
N LEU A 440 -31.71 12.89 30.02
CA LEU A 440 -32.03 13.50 28.74
C LEU A 440 -32.17 12.42 27.65
N PRO A 441 -33.15 12.56 26.73
CA PRO A 441 -33.23 11.71 25.55
C PRO A 441 -31.96 11.79 24.70
N ASN A 442 -31.61 10.69 24.03
CA ASN A 442 -30.40 10.61 23.20
C ASN A 442 -30.43 11.56 22.01
N GLU A 443 -31.62 11.95 21.56
CA GLU A 443 -31.85 12.89 20.46
C GLU A 443 -31.65 14.35 20.88
N TRP A 444 -31.55 14.64 22.18
CA TRP A 444 -31.30 15.98 22.70
C TRP A 444 -29.79 16.21 22.84
N VAL A 445 -29.34 17.41 22.51
CA VAL A 445 -27.91 17.73 22.49
C VAL A 445 -27.53 18.41 23.79
N ALA A 446 -26.70 17.79 24.63
CA ALA A 446 -26.27 18.35 25.91
C ALA A 446 -24.80 18.80 25.87
N MET A 447 -24.54 20.04 26.29
CA MET A 447 -23.25 20.71 26.29
C MET A 447 -22.93 21.25 27.68
N LEU A 448 -21.67 21.15 28.10
CA LEU A 448 -21.20 21.86 29.30
C LEU A 448 -21.00 23.32 28.93
N TYR A 449 -21.60 24.24 29.68
CA TYR A 449 -21.49 25.67 29.42
C TYR A 449 -20.33 26.30 30.18
N ASN A 450 -20.09 25.84 31.42
CA ASN A 450 -18.95 26.20 32.26
C ASN A 450 -18.76 25.11 33.34
N LYS A 451 -17.89 25.35 34.33
CA LYS A 451 -17.61 24.39 35.42
C LYS A 451 -18.85 24.02 36.26
N ASP A 452 -19.87 24.88 36.26
CA ASP A 452 -21.03 24.77 37.14
C ASP A 452 -22.35 24.75 36.38
N GLY A 453 -22.34 24.47 35.06
CA GLY A 453 -23.51 24.68 34.22
C GLY A 453 -23.58 23.74 33.02
N ILE A 454 -24.78 23.23 32.76
CA ILE A 454 -25.09 22.36 31.61
C ILE A 454 -26.26 22.96 30.83
N ILE A 455 -26.15 22.94 29.51
CA ILE A 455 -27.18 23.40 28.57
C ILE A 455 -27.55 22.24 27.66
N TRP A 456 -28.80 22.14 27.25
CA TRP A 456 -29.22 21.19 26.23
C TRP A 456 -30.21 21.80 25.23
N GLY A 457 -30.05 21.39 23.97
CA GLY A 457 -30.91 21.76 22.85
C GLY A 457 -31.91 20.65 22.55
N ILE A 458 -33.16 21.04 22.33
CA ILE A 458 -34.27 20.15 22.02
C ILE A 458 -34.68 20.33 20.55
N PRO A 459 -34.68 19.26 19.74
CA PRO A 459 -35.14 19.33 18.37
C PRO A 459 -36.64 19.69 18.27
N SER A 460 -37.03 20.39 17.21
CA SER A 460 -38.38 20.96 17.08
C SER A 460 -39.51 19.93 16.90
N ASN A 461 -39.18 18.66 16.71
CA ASN A 461 -40.13 17.55 16.55
C ASN A 461 -40.66 17.00 17.89
N PHE A 462 -40.08 17.38 19.04
CA PHE A 462 -40.57 16.97 20.35
C PHE A 462 -41.78 17.81 20.78
N SER A 463 -42.81 17.15 21.32
CA SER A 463 -44.00 17.83 21.82
C SER A 463 -43.76 18.46 23.20
N GLY A 464 -44.46 19.55 23.53
CA GLY A 464 -44.34 20.20 24.84
C GLY A 464 -44.57 19.25 26.03
N ARG A 465 -45.48 18.28 25.88
CA ARG A 465 -45.76 17.28 26.92
C ARG A 465 -44.57 16.36 27.22
N GLU A 466 -43.80 16.00 26.20
CA GLU A 466 -42.61 15.15 26.35
C GLU A 466 -41.49 15.93 27.03
N ILE A 467 -41.32 17.21 26.66
CA ILE A 467 -40.36 18.12 27.26
C ILE A 467 -40.66 18.30 28.75
N ASP A 468 -41.91 18.64 29.08
CA ASP A 468 -42.37 18.85 30.46
C ASP A 468 -42.17 17.60 31.33
N ALA A 469 -42.39 16.41 30.77
CA ALA A 469 -42.21 15.16 31.50
C ALA A 469 -40.74 14.91 31.89
N ILE A 470 -39.80 15.23 30.99
CA ILE A 470 -38.36 15.13 31.27
C ILE A 470 -37.92 16.22 32.24
N HIS A 471 -38.35 17.47 32.05
CA HIS A 471 -38.02 18.57 32.96
C HIS A 471 -38.56 18.32 34.36
N LYS A 472 -39.74 17.72 34.50
CA LYS A 472 -40.28 17.30 35.81
C LYS A 472 -39.41 16.24 36.49
N LYS A 473 -38.81 15.30 35.74
CA LYS A 473 -37.85 14.33 36.30
C LYS A 473 -36.59 15.03 36.81
N LEU A 474 -36.12 16.06 36.11
CA LEU A 474 -34.98 16.88 36.55
C LEU A 474 -35.33 17.70 37.81
N SER A 475 -36.52 18.27 37.88
CA SER A 475 -36.97 18.99 39.09
C SER A 475 -37.09 18.08 40.31
N ASN A 476 -37.44 16.80 40.14
CA ASN A 476 -37.47 15.82 41.22
C ASN A 476 -36.08 15.51 41.83
N ILE A 477 -35.00 15.87 41.14
CA ILE A 477 -33.62 15.81 41.65
C ILE A 477 -33.07 17.21 41.97
N TYR A 478 -33.98 18.16 42.27
CA TYR A 478 -33.68 19.54 42.69
C TYR A 478 -32.96 20.40 41.65
N ILE A 479 -33.12 20.08 40.37
CA ILE A 479 -32.56 20.87 39.27
C ILE A 479 -33.58 21.91 38.82
N ASN A 480 -33.13 23.17 38.83
CA ASN A 480 -33.91 24.27 38.26
C ASN A 480 -33.59 24.41 36.76
N VAL A 481 -34.57 24.07 35.92
CA VAL A 481 -34.45 24.19 34.46
C VAL A 481 -34.80 25.60 34.04
N LEU A 482 -33.89 26.24 33.30
CA LEU A 482 -34.03 27.60 32.77
C LEU A 482 -34.09 27.55 31.25
N GLU A 483 -34.98 28.34 30.65
CA GLU A 483 -34.97 28.56 29.21
C GLU A 483 -33.82 29.50 28.84
N VAL A 484 -33.09 29.16 27.78
CA VAL A 484 -31.96 29.95 27.30
C VAL A 484 -32.47 30.96 26.28
N ASP A 485 -32.16 32.24 26.50
CA ASP A 485 -32.57 33.32 25.61
C ASP A 485 -31.83 33.27 24.25
N ASP A 486 -32.41 33.92 23.24
CA ASP A 486 -31.87 33.90 21.88
C ASP A 486 -30.46 34.51 21.75
N ILE A 487 -30.08 35.48 22.60
CA ILE A 487 -28.74 36.08 22.58
C ILE A 487 -27.72 35.06 23.07
N THR A 488 -28.01 34.40 24.19
CA THR A 488 -27.16 33.34 24.76
C THR A 488 -27.09 32.14 23.82
N LYS A 489 -28.22 31.72 23.23
CA LYS A 489 -28.27 30.68 22.19
C LYS A 489 -27.35 31.02 21.01
N ASN A 490 -27.47 32.21 20.44
CA ASN A 490 -26.65 32.63 19.29
C ASN A 490 -25.16 32.69 19.65
N ASN A 491 -24.82 33.11 20.88
CA ASN A 491 -23.43 33.08 21.36
C ASN A 491 -22.90 31.65 21.50
N ILE A 492 -23.71 30.72 22.01
CA ILE A 492 -23.33 29.30 22.11
C ILE A 492 -23.09 28.71 20.72
N LEU A 493 -24.02 28.90 19.78
CA LEU A 493 -23.88 28.37 18.42
C LEU A 493 -22.66 28.97 17.71
N LYS A 494 -22.40 30.26 17.91
CA LYS A 494 -21.20 30.93 17.39
C LYS A 494 -19.91 30.37 18.02
N ASN A 495 -19.91 30.07 19.32
CA ASN A 495 -18.73 29.49 19.97
C ASN A 495 -18.51 28.03 19.58
N VAL A 496 -19.57 27.23 19.44
CA VAL A 496 -19.50 25.86 18.89
C VAL A 496 -18.96 25.84 17.45
N SER A 497 -19.21 26.90 16.68
CA SER A 497 -18.64 27.10 15.33
C SER A 497 -17.16 27.49 15.32
N HIS A 498 -16.64 28.05 16.43
CA HIS A 498 -15.26 28.53 16.54
C HIS A 498 -14.33 27.60 17.33
N GLU A 499 -14.84 26.82 18.29
CA GLU A 499 -14.01 26.20 19.34
C GLU A 499 -13.42 24.83 19.00
N MET A 500 -13.83 24.19 17.91
CA MET A 500 -13.14 22.99 17.45
C MET A 500 -12.95 23.04 15.94
N PRO A 501 -11.90 23.73 15.44
CA PRO A 501 -11.18 23.11 14.33
C PRO A 501 -10.95 21.64 14.74
N PRO A 502 -11.25 20.65 13.89
CA PRO A 502 -10.87 19.28 14.22
C PRO A 502 -9.41 19.33 14.64
N ALA A 503 -9.07 18.73 15.78
CA ALA A 503 -7.71 18.81 16.29
C ALA A 503 -6.77 18.53 15.11
N ASP A 504 -5.88 19.47 14.78
CA ASP A 504 -4.99 19.35 13.61
C ASP A 504 -4.22 18.02 13.65
N PHE A 505 -4.16 17.43 14.86
CA PHE A 505 -3.48 16.24 15.25
C PHE A 505 -4.37 15.36 16.13
N PHE A 506 -4.23 14.04 15.99
CA PHE A 506 -4.83 13.05 16.84
C PHE A 506 -3.87 11.87 17.01
N TYR A 507 -4.02 11.15 18.10
CA TYR A 507 -3.24 9.94 18.34
C TYR A 507 -3.93 8.74 17.71
N ILE A 508 -3.29 8.13 16.70
CA ILE A 508 -3.74 6.89 16.08
C ILE A 508 -3.05 5.70 16.75
N SER A 509 -3.84 4.68 17.05
CA SER A 509 -3.34 3.40 17.57
C SER A 509 -3.70 2.20 16.70
N ASP A 510 -4.67 2.33 15.80
CA ASP A 510 -4.91 1.29 14.79
C ASP A 510 -3.89 1.42 13.68
N MET A 511 -3.09 0.37 13.51
CA MET A 511 -2.06 0.29 12.48
C MET A 511 -2.65 0.34 11.06
N ASN A 512 -3.91 -0.04 10.86
CA ASN A 512 -4.58 -0.01 9.55
C ASN A 512 -4.98 1.41 9.13
N ASP A 513 -5.19 2.29 10.12
CA ASP A 513 -5.64 3.68 9.90
C ASP A 513 -4.48 4.68 9.93
N LEU A 514 -3.24 4.21 10.06
CA LEU A 514 -2.06 5.07 10.06
C LEU A 514 -1.92 5.84 8.75
N GLY A 515 -1.83 7.17 8.87
CA GLY A 515 -1.32 8.03 7.81
C GLY A 515 0.19 7.87 7.66
N PHE A 516 0.68 8.07 6.43
CA PHE A 516 2.10 8.03 6.13
C PHE A 516 2.54 9.34 5.47
N PRO A 517 3.76 9.85 5.74
CA PRO A 517 4.72 9.36 6.72
C PRO A 517 4.23 9.44 8.18
N VAL A 518 4.67 8.49 9.00
CA VAL A 518 4.41 8.51 10.45
C VAL A 518 5.34 9.52 11.12
N ASP A 519 4.81 10.36 12.01
CA ASP A 519 5.65 11.22 12.83
C ASP A 519 6.37 10.40 13.91
N LEU A 520 7.71 10.33 13.81
CA LEU A 520 8.57 9.63 14.75
C LEU A 520 9.21 10.57 15.79
N SER A 521 8.95 11.88 15.71
CA SER A 521 9.54 12.88 16.61
C SER A 521 9.09 12.68 18.05
N GLU A 522 7.84 12.25 18.25
CA GLU A 522 7.28 11.93 19.54
C GLU A 522 6.32 10.75 19.43
N ARG A 523 6.52 9.72 20.27
CA ARG A 523 5.63 8.57 20.37
C ARG A 523 5.13 8.41 21.79
N LEU A 524 3.84 8.12 21.90
CA LEU A 524 3.19 7.81 23.17
C LEU A 524 3.05 6.30 23.32
N ILE A 525 3.53 5.80 24.46
CA ILE A 525 3.42 4.38 24.82
C ILE A 525 2.75 4.33 26.18
N CYS A 526 1.57 3.73 26.26
CA CYS A 526 0.86 3.47 27.49
C CYS A 526 0.99 1.98 27.82
N LEU A 527 1.53 1.69 29.01
CA LEU A 527 1.65 0.35 29.55
C LEU A 527 0.62 0.18 30.66
N ILE A 528 -0.11 -0.91 30.62
CA ILE A 528 -1.16 -1.23 31.59
C ILE A 528 -0.81 -2.56 32.25
N SER A 529 -0.83 -2.58 33.57
CA SER A 529 -0.57 -3.78 34.36
C SER A 529 -1.53 -3.86 35.53
N ASP A 530 -1.82 -5.08 35.95
CA ASP A 530 -2.68 -5.37 37.09
C ASP A 530 -1.82 -5.74 38.31
N ILE A 531 -2.06 -5.05 39.42
CA ILE A 531 -1.44 -5.34 40.72
C ILE A 531 -2.52 -5.83 41.68
N LEU A 532 -2.30 -7.00 42.29
CA LEU A 532 -3.16 -7.51 43.34
C LEU A 532 -2.83 -6.77 44.65
N VAL A 533 -3.84 -6.13 45.22
CA VAL A 533 -3.75 -5.45 46.52
C VAL A 533 -4.81 -6.04 47.43
N GLU A 534 -4.39 -6.65 48.55
CA GLU A 534 -5.32 -7.29 49.49
C GLU A 534 -6.27 -6.27 50.13
N LYS A 535 -5.74 -5.12 50.56
CA LYS A 535 -6.52 -4.02 51.16
C LYS A 535 -5.83 -2.67 51.01
N MET A 536 -6.48 -1.72 50.33
CA MET A 536 -6.03 -0.34 50.24
C MET A 536 -6.33 0.40 51.55
N THR A 537 -5.30 0.90 52.24
CA THR A 537 -5.45 1.81 53.40
C THR A 537 -5.07 3.23 53.02
N ILE A 538 -5.36 4.19 53.90
CA ILE A 538 -5.04 5.61 53.67
C ILE A 538 -3.52 5.81 53.64
N GLU A 539 -2.80 5.11 54.53
CA GLU A 539 -1.34 5.16 54.62
C GLU A 539 -0.70 4.66 53.31
N ILE A 540 -1.18 3.53 52.78
CA ILE A 540 -0.75 3.00 51.48
C ILE A 540 -1.06 4.00 50.37
N GLY A 541 -2.25 4.61 50.37
CA GLY A 541 -2.63 5.64 49.39
C GLY A 541 -1.73 6.87 49.39
N ILE A 542 -1.27 7.32 50.55
CA ILE A 542 -0.34 8.45 50.68
C ILE A 542 1.05 8.07 50.16
N GLU A 543 1.55 6.88 50.49
CA GLU A 543 2.87 6.43 50.01
C GLU A 543 2.89 6.22 48.49
N LEU A 544 1.82 5.67 47.90
CA LEU A 544 1.68 5.59 46.44
C LEU A 544 1.64 6.98 45.78
N LEU A 545 0.98 7.96 46.42
CA LEU A 545 0.90 9.32 45.91
C LEU A 545 2.28 10.02 45.94
N LYS A 546 3.04 9.85 47.03
CA LYS A 546 4.42 10.35 47.13
C LYS A 546 5.31 9.75 46.04
N TYR A 547 5.24 8.44 45.84
CA TYR A 547 6.00 7.75 44.80
C TYR A 547 5.63 8.27 43.40
N LYS A 548 4.33 8.38 43.08
CA LYS A 548 3.85 8.97 41.82
C LYS A 548 4.45 10.35 41.59
N TYR A 549 4.38 11.24 42.57
CA TYR A 549 4.87 12.61 42.42
C TYR A 549 6.39 12.68 42.29
N ALA A 550 7.13 11.86 43.04
CA ALA A 550 8.59 11.79 42.92
C ALA A 550 9.02 11.31 41.52
N LEU A 551 8.39 10.25 41.01
CA LEU A 551 8.63 9.71 39.67
C LEU A 551 8.30 10.76 38.58
N GLU A 552 7.13 11.38 38.66
CA GLU A 552 6.70 12.38 37.68
C GLU A 552 7.60 13.63 37.71
N HIS A 553 8.08 14.02 38.89
CA HIS A 553 9.03 15.13 39.06
C HIS A 553 10.38 14.86 38.39
N GLN A 554 10.95 13.66 38.59
CA GLN A 554 12.19 13.24 37.92
C GLN A 554 12.06 13.26 36.39
N HIS A 555 10.85 13.06 35.87
CA HIS A 555 10.54 13.09 34.44
C HIS A 555 9.97 14.42 33.95
N GLY A 556 10.20 15.50 34.70
CA GLY A 556 10.01 16.88 34.26
C GLY A 556 8.62 17.46 34.51
N PHE A 557 7.79 16.81 35.35
CA PHE A 557 6.52 17.38 35.79
C PHE A 557 6.62 17.92 37.21
N THR A 558 6.51 19.24 37.36
CA THR A 558 6.46 19.88 38.68
C THR A 558 5.00 20.08 39.08
N HIS A 559 4.57 19.44 40.16
CA HIS A 559 3.27 19.72 40.76
C HIS A 559 3.26 21.15 41.32
N LEU A 560 2.23 21.93 41.04
CA LEU A 560 2.08 23.33 41.52
C LEU A 560 1.83 23.44 43.04
N LYS A 561 1.73 22.30 43.77
CA LYS A 561 1.63 22.28 45.23
C LYS A 561 3.01 22.03 45.80
N GLU A 562 3.54 22.99 46.55
CA GLU A 562 4.80 22.86 47.28
C GLU A 562 4.77 21.63 48.22
N GLU A 563 5.91 20.96 48.39
CA GLU A 563 6.10 19.69 49.11
C GLU A 563 5.58 19.67 50.57
N GLY A 564 5.19 20.82 51.13
CA GLY A 564 4.80 20.99 52.53
C GLY A 564 3.32 20.78 52.88
N GLU A 565 2.39 20.74 51.91
CA GLU A 565 0.94 20.70 52.22
C GLU A 565 0.17 19.64 51.41
N ILE A 566 0.54 18.35 51.55
CA ILE A 566 -0.39 17.26 51.21
C ILE A 566 -1.36 17.07 52.40
N HIS A 567 -2.19 18.09 52.66
CA HIS A 567 -3.38 17.96 53.50
C HIS A 567 -4.56 17.55 52.61
N SER A 568 -4.47 16.38 51.97
CA SER A 568 -5.60 15.86 51.20
C SER A 568 -6.60 15.19 52.14
N HIS A 569 -7.86 15.63 52.09
CA HIS A 569 -8.95 14.89 52.72
C HIS A 569 -9.06 13.50 52.06
N THR A 570 -9.42 12.48 52.84
CA THR A 570 -9.46 11.06 52.45
C THR A 570 -10.23 10.74 51.16
N SER A 571 -11.15 11.61 50.74
CA SER A 571 -11.92 11.47 49.49
C SER A 571 -11.15 11.86 48.22
N GLU A 572 -10.04 12.58 48.30
CA GLU A 572 -9.32 13.12 47.14
C GLU A 572 -8.21 12.20 46.61
N ILE A 573 -7.67 11.32 47.46
CA ILE A 573 -6.54 10.43 47.13
C ILE A 573 -6.80 9.59 45.87
N PRO A 574 -7.97 8.91 45.71
CA PRO A 574 -8.23 8.13 44.50
C PRO A 574 -8.24 8.95 43.21
N SER A 575 -8.75 10.19 43.28
CA SER A 575 -8.80 11.10 42.14
C SER A 575 -7.41 11.61 41.75
N LEU A 576 -6.54 11.86 42.74
CA LEU A 576 -5.16 12.30 42.51
C LEU A 576 -4.29 11.17 41.95
N LEU A 577 -4.53 9.93 42.38
CA LEU A 577 -3.86 8.74 41.84
C LEU A 577 -4.29 8.44 40.40
N ALA A 578 -5.53 8.75 40.00
CA ALA A 578 -6.12 8.42 38.70
C ALA A 578 -6.25 9.63 37.74
N ASP A 579 -5.21 10.47 37.60
CA ASP A 579 -5.20 11.63 36.69
C ASP A 579 -4.78 11.25 35.25
N MET A 580 -5.59 10.40 34.61
CA MET A 580 -5.28 9.85 33.27
C MET A 580 -5.37 10.88 32.13
N LEU A 581 -6.05 12.01 32.34
CA LEU A 581 -6.43 12.93 31.24
C LEU A 581 -5.35 13.94 30.87
N SER A 582 -4.23 13.97 31.58
CA SER A 582 -3.18 14.95 31.37
C SER A 582 -1.82 14.26 31.18
N LEU A 583 -1.14 14.54 30.06
CA LEU A 583 0.23 14.09 29.82
C LEU A 583 1.17 15.29 29.95
N ARG A 584 1.75 15.44 31.13
CA ARG A 584 2.42 16.68 31.56
C ARG A 584 3.94 16.55 31.64
N GLY A 585 4.45 15.33 31.90
CA GLY A 585 5.87 14.99 31.89
C GLY A 585 6.24 13.98 30.81
N LYS A 586 7.51 13.52 30.81
CA LYS A 586 7.99 12.44 29.93
C LYS A 586 7.50 11.05 30.35
N VAL A 587 7.22 10.87 31.63
CA VAL A 587 6.65 9.67 32.23
C VAL A 587 5.55 10.11 33.19
N MET A 588 4.39 9.46 33.12
CA MET A 588 3.26 9.69 34.02
C MET A 588 2.78 8.34 34.58
N LEU A 589 2.39 8.31 35.86
CA LEU A 589 1.98 7.08 36.54
C LEU A 589 0.57 7.23 37.11
N ASP A 590 -0.42 6.54 36.58
CA ASP A 590 -1.80 6.59 37.09
C ASP A 590 -2.21 5.25 37.71
N ILE A 591 -2.84 5.32 38.87
CA ILE A 591 -3.18 4.15 39.69
C ILE A 591 -4.70 4.15 39.94
N GLY A 592 -5.38 3.18 39.33
CA GLY A 592 -6.81 2.92 39.49
C GLY A 592 -7.10 2.15 40.78
N VAL A 593 -7.41 2.87 41.85
CA VAL A 593 -7.63 2.29 43.20
C VAL A 593 -9.02 1.65 43.40
N ASN A 594 -9.97 1.94 42.50
CA ASN A 594 -11.34 1.41 42.59
C ASN A 594 -11.54 0.09 41.84
N SER A 595 -10.52 -0.41 41.14
CA SER A 595 -10.56 -1.70 40.44
C SER A 595 -9.90 -2.80 41.30
N LYS A 596 -10.46 -4.01 41.25
CA LYS A 596 -9.79 -5.23 41.75
C LYS A 596 -9.61 -6.20 40.57
N PRO A 597 -8.39 -6.47 40.11
CA PRO A 597 -7.09 -5.94 40.59
C PRO A 597 -6.91 -4.42 40.38
N MET A 598 -5.96 -3.83 41.12
CA MET A 598 -5.58 -2.41 40.99
C MET A 598 -4.90 -2.21 39.64
N LYS A 599 -5.45 -1.31 38.82
CA LYS A 599 -4.89 -1.04 37.49
C LYS A 599 -3.81 0.02 37.56
N VAL A 600 -2.65 -0.26 37.00
CA VAL A 600 -1.54 0.68 36.88
C VAL A 600 -1.36 1.04 35.42
N HIS A 601 -1.34 2.34 35.15
CA HIS A 601 -1.10 2.90 33.82
C HIS A 601 0.19 3.71 33.86
N ILE A 602 1.18 3.30 33.07
CA ILE A 602 2.46 4.01 32.94
C ILE A 602 2.54 4.55 31.52
N ARG A 603 2.55 5.87 31.39
CA ARG A 603 2.52 6.55 30.10
C ARG A 603 3.86 7.19 29.82
N TYR A 604 4.48 6.81 28.71
CA TYR A 604 5.76 7.30 28.24
C TYR A 604 5.60 8.19 27.02
N ARG A 605 6.23 9.37 27.06
CA ARG A 605 6.48 10.23 25.91
C ARG A 605 7.94 10.09 25.50
N LYS A 606 8.19 9.40 24.37
CA LYS A 606 9.55 9.11 23.89
C LYS A 606 9.83 9.84 22.58
N SER A 607 10.94 10.59 22.56
CA SER A 607 11.46 11.29 21.39
C SER A 607 12.68 10.60 20.77
N ILE A 608 12.75 9.27 20.91
CA ILE A 608 13.87 8.44 20.45
C ILE A 608 13.46 7.76 19.17
N LEU A 609 14.34 7.75 18.16
CA LEU A 609 14.10 7.14 16.85
C LEU A 609 14.52 5.65 16.81
N LEU A 610 13.92 4.83 17.68
CA LEU A 610 14.08 3.36 17.68
C LEU A 610 12.89 2.65 17.05
N PRO A 611 13.04 1.45 16.45
CA PRO A 611 11.91 0.63 16.05
C PRO A 611 10.93 0.43 17.21
N SER A 612 9.63 0.40 16.94
CA SER A 612 8.59 0.27 17.99
C SER A 612 8.83 -0.93 18.90
N ASP A 613 9.18 -2.09 18.33
CA ASP A 613 9.47 -3.31 19.09
C ASP A 613 10.57 -3.09 20.16
N LEU A 614 11.68 -2.44 19.77
CA LEU A 614 12.79 -2.17 20.69
C LEU A 614 12.44 -1.08 21.71
N LEU A 615 11.76 -0.02 21.27
CA LEU A 615 11.37 1.07 22.15
C LEU A 615 10.39 0.61 23.23
N VAL A 616 9.39 -0.21 22.85
CA VAL A 616 8.41 -0.75 23.78
C VAL A 616 9.06 -1.72 24.76
N LYS A 617 9.99 -2.58 24.32
CA LYS A 617 10.75 -3.47 25.23
C LYS A 617 11.50 -2.66 26.29
N GLN A 618 12.19 -1.59 25.91
CA GLN A 618 12.85 -0.69 26.88
C GLN A 618 11.86 -0.05 27.86
N CYS A 619 10.67 0.34 27.40
CA CYS A 619 9.64 0.88 28.29
C CYS A 619 9.07 -0.18 29.23
N ILE A 620 8.96 -1.44 28.78
CA ILE A 620 8.50 -2.54 29.62
C ILE A 620 9.52 -2.86 30.71
N GLU A 621 10.81 -2.90 30.39
CA GLU A 621 11.87 -3.11 31.38
C GLU A 621 11.81 -2.07 32.51
N ASP A 622 11.70 -0.78 32.14
CA ASP A 622 11.53 0.32 33.09
C ASP A 622 10.21 0.22 33.88
N ALA A 623 9.11 -0.10 33.20
CA ALA A 623 7.81 -0.27 33.84
C ALA A 623 7.78 -1.44 34.83
N MET A 624 8.53 -2.52 34.59
CA MET A 624 8.61 -3.65 35.51
C MET A 624 9.27 -3.25 36.83
N CYS A 625 10.30 -2.40 36.80
CA CYS A 625 10.88 -1.82 38.02
C CYS A 625 9.84 -1.00 38.81
N ILE A 626 9.08 -0.14 38.11
CA ILE A 626 8.01 0.66 38.72
C ILE A 626 6.92 -0.25 39.31
N ILE A 627 6.51 -1.31 38.60
CA ILE A 627 5.48 -2.25 39.06
C ILE A 627 5.95 -3.03 40.30
N GLU A 628 7.23 -3.41 40.38
CA GLU A 628 7.81 -4.07 41.55
C GLU A 628 7.82 -3.14 42.78
N ASP A 629 8.22 -1.89 42.61
CA ASP A 629 8.15 -0.87 43.66
C ASP A 629 6.71 -0.69 44.17
N LEU A 630 5.75 -0.57 43.26
CA LEU A 630 4.33 -0.42 43.61
C LEU A 630 3.77 -1.64 44.34
N LYS A 631 4.22 -2.86 44.02
CA LYS A 631 3.85 -4.07 44.76
C LYS A 631 4.39 -4.04 46.19
N LEU A 632 5.63 -3.61 46.38
CA LEU A 632 6.22 -3.48 47.72
C LEU A 632 5.47 -2.47 48.58
N LEU A 633 5.13 -1.31 48.00
CA LEU A 633 4.34 -0.27 48.68
C LEU A 633 2.92 -0.74 49.00
N ALA A 634 2.28 -1.46 48.07
CA ALA A 634 0.94 -2.02 48.25
C ALA A 634 0.90 -3.11 49.35
N ASP A 635 2.01 -3.82 49.57
CA ASP A 635 2.20 -4.77 50.68
C ASP A 635 2.56 -4.08 52.01
N GLY A 636 2.63 -2.74 52.04
CA GLY A 636 2.98 -1.97 53.23
C GLY A 636 4.47 -2.00 53.60
N LYS A 637 5.34 -2.36 52.66
CA LYS A 637 6.81 -2.31 52.83
C LYS A 637 7.34 -0.95 52.40
N THR A 638 8.31 -0.43 53.15
CA THR A 638 9.06 0.76 52.74
C THR A 638 10.11 0.40 51.70
N ILE A 639 10.17 1.18 50.63
CA ILE A 639 11.27 1.12 49.66
C ILE A 639 12.46 1.85 50.31
N ASN A 640 13.65 1.24 50.34
CA ASN A 640 14.85 1.94 50.78
C ASN A 640 15.18 3.02 49.74
N ASP A 641 15.20 4.25 50.22
CA ASP A 641 15.45 5.56 49.60
C ASP A 641 16.74 5.71 48.76
N THR A 642 17.38 4.64 48.30
CA THR A 642 18.70 4.70 47.67
C THR A 642 18.73 4.82 46.14
N ASN A 643 17.59 4.75 45.44
CA ASN A 643 17.59 4.91 43.97
C ASN A 643 16.78 6.10 43.43
N TYR A 644 16.00 6.79 44.26
CA TYR A 644 15.08 7.83 43.78
C TYR A 644 14.90 8.99 44.80
N ILE A 645 16.00 9.59 45.27
CA ILE A 645 15.97 10.85 46.04
C ILE A 645 16.67 11.97 45.25
N VAL A 646 15.89 13.04 45.03
CA VAL A 646 16.19 14.48 44.82
C VAL A 646 17.39 14.84 43.94
#